data_AF-A0A822C6C4-F1
#
_entry.id   AF-A0A822C6C4-F1
#
_cell.length_a   1.000
_cell.length_b   1.000
_cell.length_c   1.000
_cell.angle_alpha   90.00
_cell.angle_beta   90.00
_cell.angle_gamma   90.00
#
_symmetry.space_group_name_H-M   'P 1'
#
loop_
_entity.id
_entity.type
_entity.pdbx_description
1 polymer ?
#
loop_
_entity_poly.entity_id
_entity_poly.type
_entity_poly.pdbx_seq_one_letter_code
_entity_poly.pdbx_strand_id
1 'polypeptide(L)'
;MKLSAQTWNPIGPTQQYLLTQIPSVSIVDNIGNIYASNQSLNNYYGKNFIAKWDGTKWNNIGSLDTLGLANCFAVDNNNNLYVGGFYHIVSGNKYYYVAKWDGANWSELGNLNNLNVSYGITSIAVDKIGNIYATGGIRNSSNQYCVAKWDGNNWSELGKNANPLNFGGFITKLTIDSLNNIYIAGFFYNASSKLYIAKFNGITWSELGSNMGIATNGSINSIHIDRYNNLYVGGSFKNSSGKYFIAKWDGSAWSQISTNNNSVTGLTSDSSGSIYCIGGFKTTTGSIVRYHLAKYDGLVWSYLPDSLRNLDVTNSDAISYLYNAKNSIYINGNFVNKDGIPFIARWNGVNWSEVNGTNQLTTYNDITDFCYDKAGNVYVCQNSKVEKWDGYNWKNIIPADEVLNFRGATTIESDSIGNIYVLAKKGSGGDLYSSFWDGDKWQYRNLAITSILTPKLYKDKKGRLYVINNSTQYYASLIPVIGNTYPGREVLAVAFDTANVMYFGGAATDDSGYLYIQKYDSANGIQKLNGRINKYLKGGGVYTIAIDNKNNIYCAGNFINGNIKCYVVKWDGSQWNEVVGTNSFNVSAPIQALLTDTLGNLYATGDFTNSKGYKYVAKWDGNSWSEVLGADSTSNVLGSASIKLDAAYKLMSVRKDFISYQYIAAFNCVSTAKEIFGKVITPLNKIIQNASIKYYGAAKGNTSSDFLGVYKFKMNSANYTIRPTKNNDITKANGVTSVDVLLTQRHILNTTKLNSPYKLIAADVDGNKVINSVDVLRMKRLILGTDTTFTKTVVTTKTDRLWEFVDSGYAFPDTTNPFPFKDSISFTNLTSNKINQTFIGVKLGDVNYDWNATVARQMPVNSVQLIYDVISTKEKSTQTDFSGTNLRNDELRIPITTNNFKDLAAMQYTLHFDNTKYEFVGIENNKLGIDFNAPPANKTGNIAMLWTDKNAQSTTLADGTELFTLVLRAKELGIGNLELGINTDISEVEAWDNDYRKHNIILTQKVINKKTQTKNELVIYPNPTNGIVNIECENAKQVVIVDAMGRSIKQLTVNNEKFIVDTKQFTKGIFIVKVTMKDGTIKSEKLVVE
;
A
#
# COMPACT_ATOMS: atom_id res chain seq x y z
N MET A 1 -8.12 11.08 -13.32
CA MET A 1 -7.48 9.75 -13.25
C MET A 1 -7.74 9.15 -11.86
N LYS A 2 -7.82 7.82 -11.72
CA LYS A 2 -8.01 7.12 -10.44
C LYS A 2 -6.77 6.26 -10.13
N LEU A 3 -6.17 6.49 -8.98
CA LEU A 3 -5.07 5.67 -8.46
C LEU A 3 -5.65 4.36 -7.90
N SER A 4 -5.33 3.22 -8.51
CA SER A 4 -5.69 1.89 -8.00
C SER A 4 -4.42 1.06 -7.91
N ALA A 5 -4.09 0.58 -6.71
CA ALA A 5 -2.92 -0.26 -6.46
C ALA A 5 -1.63 0.30 -7.12
N GLN A 6 -1.32 1.59 -6.87
CA GLN A 6 -0.14 2.31 -7.37
C GLN A 6 -0.09 2.62 -8.88
N THR A 7 -1.16 2.38 -9.64
CA THR A 7 -1.28 2.79 -11.05
C THR A 7 -2.34 3.88 -11.26
N TRP A 8 -2.05 4.86 -12.13
CA TRP A 8 -3.00 5.91 -12.51
C TRP A 8 -3.80 5.48 -13.74
N ASN A 9 -5.11 5.29 -13.58
CA ASN A 9 -6.02 4.94 -14.66
C ASN A 9 -6.80 6.19 -15.12
N PRO A 10 -6.99 6.45 -16.43
CA PRO A 10 -8.01 7.40 -16.87
C PRO A 10 -9.41 6.95 -16.39
N ILE A 11 -10.23 7.91 -15.99
CA ILE A 11 -11.61 7.65 -15.55
C ILE A 11 -12.49 7.85 -16.78
N GLY A 12 -12.91 6.75 -17.42
CA GLY A 12 -13.74 6.76 -18.63
C GLY A 12 -13.03 6.24 -19.89
N PRO A 13 -13.80 5.80 -20.91
CA PRO A 13 -13.26 5.34 -22.19
C PRO A 13 -12.60 6.49 -22.97
N THR A 14 -11.47 6.20 -23.62
CA THR A 14 -10.70 7.16 -24.45
C THR A 14 -11.27 7.37 -25.86
N GLN A 15 -12.36 6.69 -26.21
CA GLN A 15 -13.11 6.97 -27.43
C GLN A 15 -14.62 6.99 -27.15
N GLN A 16 -15.13 8.20 -26.94
CA GLN A 16 -16.44 8.63 -27.44
C GLN A 16 -16.46 10.16 -27.44
N TYR A 17 -17.04 10.73 -28.50
CA TYR A 17 -17.08 12.13 -28.93
C TYR A 17 -17.64 13.19 -27.94
N LEU A 18 -17.33 13.11 -26.64
CA LEU A 18 -17.82 14.09 -25.64
C LEU A 18 -16.72 14.76 -24.80
N LEU A 19 -15.46 14.31 -24.89
CA LEU A 19 -14.33 14.93 -24.20
C LEU A 19 -13.07 14.92 -25.08
N THR A 20 -13.10 15.66 -26.19
CA THR A 20 -11.86 16.04 -26.90
C THR A 20 -11.03 17.07 -26.10
N GLN A 21 -11.53 17.54 -24.95
CA GLN A 21 -10.84 18.46 -24.03
C GLN A 21 -11.12 18.14 -22.55
N ILE A 22 -10.21 18.59 -21.68
CA ILE A 22 -10.12 18.31 -20.22
C ILE A 22 -11.35 18.87 -19.46
N PRO A 23 -11.87 18.17 -18.42
CA PRO A 23 -12.93 18.71 -17.56
C PRO A 23 -12.51 20.02 -16.86
N SER A 24 -13.42 20.99 -16.79
CA SER A 24 -13.21 22.34 -16.22
C SER A 24 -13.21 22.33 -14.68
N VAL A 25 -13.98 21.43 -14.04
CA VAL A 25 -13.90 21.16 -12.60
C VAL A 25 -14.34 19.72 -12.28
N SER A 26 -13.87 19.16 -11.16
CA SER A 26 -14.26 17.82 -10.69
C SER A 26 -14.16 17.69 -9.17
N ILE A 27 -14.97 16.80 -8.57
CA ILE A 27 -14.92 16.45 -7.14
C ILE A 27 -15.22 14.97 -6.92
N VAL A 28 -14.81 14.42 -5.77
CA VAL A 28 -15.19 13.08 -5.31
C VAL A 28 -15.99 13.22 -4.03
N ASP A 29 -17.14 12.55 -3.91
CA ASP A 29 -17.91 12.52 -2.67
C ASP A 29 -17.37 11.50 -1.65
N ASN A 30 -17.94 11.48 -0.43
CA ASN A 30 -17.42 10.69 0.68
C ASN A 30 -17.56 9.17 0.48
N ILE A 31 -18.32 8.74 -0.53
CA ILE A 31 -18.50 7.33 -0.90
C ILE A 31 -17.78 6.97 -2.21
N GLY A 32 -16.99 7.90 -2.77
CA GLY A 32 -16.09 7.66 -3.89
C GLY A 32 -16.71 7.87 -5.27
N ASN A 33 -17.90 8.46 -5.38
CA ASN A 33 -18.43 8.88 -6.68
C ASN A 33 -17.70 10.13 -7.16
N ILE A 34 -17.48 10.21 -8.47
CA ILE A 34 -16.71 11.30 -9.08
C ILE A 34 -17.65 12.15 -9.91
N TYR A 35 -17.59 13.46 -9.78
CA TYR A 35 -18.40 14.41 -10.54
C TYR A 35 -17.47 15.31 -11.36
N ALA A 36 -17.87 15.67 -12.58
CA ALA A 36 -17.10 16.52 -13.49
C ALA A 36 -17.99 17.37 -14.41
N SER A 37 -17.48 18.50 -14.89
CA SER A 37 -18.11 19.36 -15.92
C SER A 37 -17.08 19.82 -16.98
N ASN A 38 -17.51 20.26 -18.18
CA ASN A 38 -16.63 20.84 -19.22
C ASN A 38 -17.37 21.92 -20.05
N GLN A 39 -16.65 22.95 -20.50
CA GLN A 39 -17.08 24.02 -21.41
C GLN A 39 -17.42 23.56 -22.85
N SER A 40 -16.74 22.55 -23.44
CA SER A 40 -17.01 22.07 -24.81
C SER A 40 -18.27 21.21 -24.95
N LEU A 41 -18.77 20.65 -23.84
CA LEU A 41 -20.08 19.98 -23.75
C LEU A 41 -21.25 20.95 -24.03
N ASN A 42 -21.00 22.26 -23.98
CA ASN A 42 -22.02 23.30 -24.14
C ASN A 42 -22.31 23.70 -25.60
N ASN A 43 -21.35 23.50 -26.51
CA ASN A 43 -21.45 24.02 -27.89
C ASN A 43 -22.27 23.12 -28.83
N TYR A 44 -22.67 21.91 -28.40
CA TYR A 44 -23.38 20.96 -29.26
C TYR A 44 -24.91 20.98 -29.06
N TYR A 45 -25.44 21.47 -27.93
CA TYR A 45 -26.88 21.40 -27.61
C TYR A 45 -27.46 22.54 -26.74
N GLY A 46 -26.69 23.56 -26.34
CA GLY A 46 -27.24 24.69 -25.57
C GLY A 46 -27.66 24.40 -24.13
N LYS A 47 -27.22 23.27 -23.52
CA LYS A 47 -27.44 22.93 -22.10
C LYS A 47 -26.14 22.52 -21.41
N ASN A 48 -25.92 22.94 -20.16
CA ASN A 48 -24.74 22.59 -19.37
C ASN A 48 -24.85 21.18 -18.79
N PHE A 49 -23.76 20.40 -18.85
CA PHE A 49 -23.72 19.01 -18.41
C PHE A 49 -22.82 18.82 -17.19
N ILE A 50 -23.38 18.28 -16.10
CA ILE A 50 -22.65 17.74 -14.95
C ILE A 50 -22.71 16.22 -15.04
N ALA A 51 -21.55 15.59 -15.13
CA ALA A 51 -21.42 14.15 -15.26
C ALA A 51 -20.96 13.52 -13.95
N LYS A 52 -21.63 12.43 -13.54
CA LYS A 52 -21.23 11.55 -12.44
C LYS A 52 -20.66 10.26 -13.01
N TRP A 53 -19.43 9.93 -12.62
CA TRP A 53 -18.82 8.64 -12.85
C TRP A 53 -19.45 7.59 -11.92
N ASP A 54 -20.09 6.59 -12.51
CA ASP A 54 -20.73 5.50 -11.76
C ASP A 54 -19.79 4.32 -11.47
N GLY A 55 -18.52 4.42 -11.88
CA GLY A 55 -17.56 3.32 -11.83
C GLY A 55 -17.22 2.71 -13.18
N THR A 56 -18.05 2.94 -14.21
CA THR A 56 -17.91 2.34 -15.55
C THR A 56 -18.08 3.33 -16.71
N LYS A 57 -18.92 4.36 -16.54
CA LYS A 57 -19.14 5.43 -17.52
C LYS A 57 -19.46 6.76 -16.83
N TRP A 58 -19.31 7.84 -17.59
CA TRP A 58 -19.79 9.16 -17.18
C TRP A 58 -21.27 9.27 -17.51
N ASN A 59 -22.13 9.44 -16.51
CA ASN A 59 -23.56 9.67 -16.69
C ASN A 59 -23.89 11.13 -16.45
N ASN A 60 -24.69 11.73 -17.33
CA ASN A 60 -25.29 13.03 -17.05
C ASN A 60 -26.28 12.89 -15.87
N ILE A 61 -26.10 13.68 -14.82
CA ILE A 61 -27.01 13.73 -13.66
C ILE A 61 -27.95 14.95 -13.72
N GLY A 62 -28.17 15.43 -14.94
CA GLY A 62 -28.99 16.60 -15.23
C GLY A 62 -28.28 17.91 -14.91
N SER A 63 -28.94 18.98 -15.32
CA SER A 63 -28.73 20.33 -14.82
C SER A 63 -30.11 20.86 -14.43
N LEU A 64 -30.18 21.83 -13.50
CA LEU A 64 -31.30 22.78 -13.59
C LEU A 64 -31.24 23.31 -15.03
N ASP A 65 -32.35 23.34 -15.77
CA ASP A 65 -32.41 23.87 -17.14
C ASP A 65 -31.86 25.32 -17.26
N THR A 66 -31.54 25.93 -16.12
CA THR A 66 -31.07 27.28 -15.85
C THR A 66 -29.65 27.36 -15.26
N LEU A 67 -28.97 26.24 -15.00
CA LEU A 67 -27.57 26.21 -14.51
C LEU A 67 -26.63 26.49 -15.67
N GLY A 68 -25.89 27.60 -15.59
CA GLY A 68 -24.80 27.91 -16.51
C GLY A 68 -23.51 27.09 -16.24
N LEU A 69 -22.34 27.64 -16.56
CA LEU A 69 -21.05 26.95 -16.42
C LEU A 69 -20.72 26.65 -14.94
N ALA A 70 -20.61 25.36 -14.60
CA ALA A 70 -20.14 24.91 -13.29
C ALA A 70 -18.64 25.19 -13.12
N ASN A 71 -18.29 26.09 -12.21
CA ASN A 71 -16.90 26.51 -11.94
C ASN A 71 -16.27 25.79 -10.75
N CYS A 72 -17.09 25.42 -9.77
CA CYS A 72 -16.62 24.87 -8.51
C CYS A 72 -17.64 23.89 -7.93
N PHE A 73 -17.12 22.87 -7.27
CA PHE A 73 -17.90 21.85 -6.58
C PHE A 73 -17.49 21.77 -5.10
N ALA A 74 -18.44 21.42 -4.25
CA ALA A 74 -18.19 20.99 -2.87
C ALA A 74 -19.14 19.85 -2.52
N VAL A 75 -18.80 19.03 -1.53
CA VAL A 75 -19.64 17.93 -1.05
C VAL A 75 -19.73 18.01 0.47
N ASP A 76 -20.94 17.85 1.03
CA ASP A 76 -21.14 17.77 2.48
C ASP A 76 -21.03 16.33 3.02
N ASN A 77 -21.12 16.18 4.34
CA ASN A 77 -21.07 14.87 5.00
C ASN A 77 -22.23 13.92 4.61
N ASN A 78 -23.30 14.45 4.04
CA ASN A 78 -24.46 13.67 3.58
C ASN A 78 -24.37 13.28 2.10
N ASN A 79 -23.25 13.56 1.43
CA ASN A 79 -23.03 13.38 -0.01
C ASN A 79 -23.92 14.26 -0.91
N ASN A 80 -24.41 15.38 -0.38
CA ASN A 80 -25.02 16.40 -1.22
C ASN A 80 -23.91 17.10 -2.02
N LEU A 81 -24.09 17.22 -3.33
CA LEU A 81 -23.18 17.96 -4.21
C LEU A 81 -23.64 19.41 -4.31
N TYR A 82 -22.73 20.34 -4.04
CA TYR A 82 -22.94 21.77 -4.19
C TYR A 82 -22.16 22.26 -5.40
N VAL A 83 -22.79 23.10 -6.20
CA VAL A 83 -22.23 23.62 -7.46
C VAL A 83 -22.35 25.12 -7.49
N GLY A 84 -21.21 25.80 -7.66
CA GLY A 84 -21.15 27.23 -7.90
C GLY A 84 -20.69 27.50 -9.32
N GLY A 85 -21.28 28.51 -9.96
CA GLY A 85 -21.03 28.75 -11.37
C GLY A 85 -21.41 30.14 -11.87
N PHE A 86 -21.28 30.30 -13.18
CA PHE A 86 -21.73 31.47 -13.92
C PHE A 86 -23.11 31.20 -14.52
N TYR A 87 -24.03 32.18 -14.38
CA TYR A 87 -25.16 32.45 -15.27
C TYR A 87 -26.48 31.64 -15.17
N HIS A 88 -27.56 32.43 -15.06
CA HIS A 88 -28.90 32.22 -15.60
C HIS A 88 -29.33 33.55 -16.25
N ILE A 89 -29.83 33.55 -17.50
CA ILE A 89 -30.43 34.75 -18.13
C ILE A 89 -31.94 34.60 -18.07
N VAL A 90 -32.62 35.44 -17.28
CA VAL A 90 -34.08 35.63 -17.41
C VAL A 90 -34.30 37.05 -17.91
N SER A 91 -34.97 37.18 -19.05
CA SER A 91 -35.37 38.48 -19.59
C SER A 91 -34.20 39.50 -19.72
N GLY A 92 -32.98 39.02 -19.99
CA GLY A 92 -31.77 39.84 -20.17
C GLY A 92 -30.92 40.06 -18.91
N ASN A 93 -31.38 39.69 -17.72
CA ASN A 93 -30.63 39.88 -16.45
C ASN A 93 -29.82 38.64 -16.07
N LYS A 94 -28.57 38.84 -15.60
CA LYS A 94 -27.61 37.78 -15.23
C LYS A 94 -27.74 37.45 -13.74
N TYR A 95 -27.91 36.17 -13.42
CA TYR A 95 -28.01 35.68 -12.04
C TYR A 95 -26.93 34.65 -11.69
N TYR A 96 -26.50 34.62 -10.42
CA TYR A 96 -25.46 33.73 -9.90
C TYR A 96 -25.94 33.09 -8.59
N TYR A 97 -25.77 31.78 -8.45
CA TYR A 97 -26.27 31.03 -7.29
C TYR A 97 -25.44 29.77 -7.00
N VAL A 98 -25.71 29.15 -5.85
CA VAL A 98 -25.21 27.82 -5.48
C VAL A 98 -26.35 26.82 -5.63
N ALA A 99 -26.16 25.80 -6.45
CA ALA A 99 -27.11 24.70 -6.60
C ALA A 99 -26.71 23.51 -5.73
N LYS A 100 -27.71 22.79 -5.20
CA LYS A 100 -27.55 21.56 -4.44
C LYS A 100 -28.21 20.40 -5.19
N TRP A 101 -27.46 19.32 -5.35
CA TRP A 101 -27.95 18.01 -5.75
C TRP A 101 -28.00 17.12 -4.52
N ASP A 102 -29.19 16.65 -4.15
CA ASP A 102 -29.41 15.81 -2.96
C ASP A 102 -29.28 14.29 -3.23
N GLY A 103 -28.89 13.92 -4.45
CA GLY A 103 -28.86 12.53 -4.91
C GLY A 103 -30.00 12.17 -5.85
N ALA A 104 -31.08 12.96 -5.89
CA ALA A 104 -32.25 12.75 -6.73
C ALA A 104 -32.73 14.02 -7.45
N ASN A 105 -32.65 15.19 -6.81
CA ASN A 105 -33.16 16.45 -7.33
C ASN A 105 -32.15 17.59 -7.17
N TRP A 106 -32.22 18.53 -8.11
CA TRP A 106 -31.52 19.81 -8.04
C TRP A 106 -32.39 20.87 -7.36
N SER A 107 -31.78 21.68 -6.49
CA SER A 107 -32.42 22.84 -5.84
C SER A 107 -31.44 24.01 -5.70
N GLU A 108 -31.94 25.26 -5.66
CA GLU A 108 -31.13 26.45 -5.37
C GLU A 108 -31.00 26.65 -3.86
N LEU A 109 -29.81 27.03 -3.37
CA LEU A 109 -29.65 27.46 -1.97
C LEU A 109 -30.09 28.91 -1.77
N GLY A 110 -31.20 29.09 -1.06
CA GLY A 110 -31.64 30.39 -0.54
C GLY A 110 -32.57 31.19 -1.45
N ASN A 111 -33.09 30.59 -2.54
CA ASN A 111 -34.06 31.09 -3.52
C ASN A 111 -33.77 32.50 -4.10
N LEU A 112 -33.64 32.61 -5.43
CA LEU A 112 -33.62 33.86 -6.21
C LEU A 112 -32.87 35.05 -5.56
N ASN A 113 -31.53 35.00 -5.62
CA ASN A 113 -30.64 36.19 -5.67
C ASN A 113 -30.27 36.91 -4.36
N ASN A 114 -30.23 36.24 -3.21
CA ASN A 114 -29.76 36.86 -1.95
C ASN A 114 -28.25 37.18 -1.89
N LEU A 115 -27.47 36.86 -2.93
CA LEU A 115 -26.05 37.19 -3.03
C LEU A 115 -25.83 38.29 -4.08
N ASN A 116 -25.17 39.39 -3.70
CA ASN A 116 -24.70 40.40 -4.64
C ASN A 116 -23.42 39.90 -5.33
N VAL A 117 -23.57 39.28 -6.49
CA VAL A 117 -22.46 38.66 -7.23
C VAL A 117 -22.32 39.33 -8.59
N SER A 118 -21.11 39.76 -8.96
CA SER A 118 -20.88 40.46 -10.23
C SER A 118 -20.05 39.66 -11.26
N TYR A 119 -19.35 38.60 -10.83
CA TYR A 119 -18.55 37.73 -11.73
C TYR A 119 -18.51 36.26 -11.25
N GLY A 120 -19.67 35.73 -10.85
CA GLY A 120 -19.84 34.32 -10.52
C GLY A 120 -19.17 33.83 -9.24
N ILE A 121 -19.45 32.57 -8.93
CA ILE A 121 -18.86 31.83 -7.81
C ILE A 121 -17.68 31.02 -8.33
N THR A 122 -16.52 31.16 -7.70
CA THR A 122 -15.25 30.56 -8.14
C THR A 122 -14.76 29.46 -7.19
N SER A 123 -15.24 29.42 -5.96
CA SER A 123 -14.90 28.39 -4.98
C SER A 123 -16.03 28.22 -3.97
N ILE A 124 -16.28 26.97 -3.58
CA ILE A 124 -17.19 26.61 -2.49
C ILE A 124 -16.45 25.62 -1.58
N ALA A 125 -16.68 25.70 -0.27
CA ALA A 125 -16.38 24.61 0.64
C ALA A 125 -17.49 24.44 1.70
N VAL A 126 -17.47 23.29 2.35
CA VAL A 126 -18.42 22.93 3.42
C VAL A 126 -17.61 22.61 4.67
N ASP A 127 -18.02 23.13 5.83
CA ASP A 127 -17.43 22.74 7.11
C ASP A 127 -18.04 21.46 7.69
N LYS A 128 -17.48 20.99 8.80
CA LYS A 128 -17.88 19.72 9.43
C LYS A 128 -19.33 19.70 9.93
N ILE A 129 -19.93 20.86 10.19
CA ILE A 129 -21.31 20.96 10.69
C ILE A 129 -22.31 21.29 9.58
N GLY A 130 -21.84 21.42 8.34
CA GLY A 130 -22.68 21.61 7.15
C GLY A 130 -22.88 23.06 6.73
N ASN A 131 -22.17 24.04 7.32
CA ASN A 131 -22.21 25.40 6.77
C ASN A 131 -21.46 25.42 5.43
N ILE A 132 -21.96 26.23 4.50
CA ILE A 132 -21.38 26.35 3.16
C ILE A 132 -20.78 27.73 3.00
N TYR A 133 -19.58 27.78 2.44
CA TYR A 133 -18.84 29.01 2.20
C TYR A 133 -18.65 29.17 0.71
N ALA A 134 -18.99 30.33 0.16
CA ALA A 134 -18.85 30.65 -1.25
C ALA A 134 -17.98 31.88 -1.44
N THR A 135 -17.14 31.87 -2.48
CA THR A 135 -16.29 32.99 -2.88
C THR A 135 -16.36 33.24 -4.38
N GLY A 136 -15.86 34.38 -4.82
CA GLY A 136 -15.78 34.78 -6.21
C GLY A 136 -16.04 36.26 -6.34
N GLY A 137 -16.95 36.62 -7.24
CA GLY A 137 -17.40 38.00 -7.41
C GLY A 137 -18.42 38.48 -6.38
N ILE A 138 -18.45 37.90 -5.18
CA ILE A 138 -19.43 38.22 -4.13
C ILE A 138 -19.00 39.48 -3.42
N ARG A 139 -19.92 40.45 -3.30
CA ARG A 139 -19.66 41.73 -2.67
C ARG A 139 -20.61 42.00 -1.51
N ASN A 140 -20.08 42.64 -0.47
CA ASN A 140 -20.90 43.14 0.64
C ASN A 140 -21.62 44.45 0.25
N SER A 141 -22.42 45.00 1.17
CA SER A 141 -23.16 46.25 0.97
C SER A 141 -22.26 47.47 0.71
N SER A 142 -20.99 47.40 1.09
CA SER A 142 -19.97 48.42 0.86
C SER A 142 -19.20 48.19 -0.45
N ASN A 143 -19.67 47.28 -1.31
CA ASN A 143 -19.07 46.92 -2.60
C ASN A 143 -17.66 46.29 -2.50
N GLN A 144 -17.26 45.78 -1.34
CA GLN A 144 -15.99 45.07 -1.12
C GLN A 144 -16.19 43.56 -1.34
N TYR A 145 -15.17 42.86 -1.84
CA TYR A 145 -15.26 41.41 -1.99
C TYR A 145 -15.29 40.72 -0.63
N CYS A 146 -16.11 39.68 -0.49
CA CYS A 146 -16.26 38.96 0.76
C CYS A 146 -16.47 37.46 0.55
N VAL A 147 -16.38 36.71 1.65
CA VAL A 147 -16.76 35.29 1.70
C VAL A 147 -18.19 35.21 2.23
N ALA A 148 -19.09 34.60 1.47
CA ALA A 148 -20.47 34.38 1.92
C ALA A 148 -20.58 33.04 2.65
N LYS A 149 -21.31 33.01 3.77
CA LYS A 149 -21.62 31.83 4.58
C LYS A 149 -23.12 31.56 4.54
N TRP A 150 -23.49 30.32 4.23
CA TRP A 150 -24.82 29.76 4.40
C TRP A 150 -24.89 28.95 5.69
N ASP A 151 -25.82 29.30 6.58
CA ASP A 151 -26.00 28.67 7.89
C ASP A 151 -27.07 27.56 7.92
N GLY A 152 -27.64 27.22 6.75
CA GLY A 152 -28.79 26.33 6.63
C GLY A 152 -30.07 27.06 6.23
N ASN A 153 -30.18 28.35 6.52
CA ASN A 153 -31.37 29.16 6.27
C ASN A 153 -31.09 30.45 5.50
N ASN A 154 -29.96 31.13 5.75
CA ASN A 154 -29.64 32.43 5.16
C ASN A 154 -28.17 32.56 4.75
N TRP A 155 -27.92 33.38 3.73
CA TRP A 155 -26.59 33.84 3.35
C TRP A 155 -26.19 35.06 4.18
N SER A 156 -24.95 35.08 4.69
CA SER A 156 -24.37 36.20 5.43
C SER A 156 -22.88 36.39 5.12
N GLU A 157 -22.33 37.57 5.35
CA GLU A 157 -20.89 37.83 5.20
C GLU A 157 -20.09 37.23 6.36
N LEU A 158 -19.11 36.39 6.04
CA LEU A 158 -18.22 35.79 7.02
C LEU A 158 -17.26 36.84 7.59
N GLY A 159 -17.41 37.14 8.89
CA GLY A 159 -16.54 38.09 9.59
C GLY A 159 -16.83 39.56 9.26
N LYS A 160 -18.09 39.92 8.97
CA LYS A 160 -18.57 41.28 8.63
C LYS A 160 -18.04 42.41 9.52
N ASN A 161 -17.79 42.15 10.80
CA ASN A 161 -17.28 43.12 11.78
C ASN A 161 -15.84 42.85 12.23
N ALA A 162 -15.14 41.93 11.54
CA ALA A 162 -13.86 41.37 11.96
C ALA A 162 -12.90 41.15 10.77
N ASN A 163 -13.04 41.99 9.73
CA ASN A 163 -12.22 41.93 8.52
C ASN A 163 -11.33 43.18 8.38
N PRO A 164 -10.11 43.18 8.95
CA PRO A 164 -9.15 44.28 8.76
C PRO A 164 -8.49 44.28 7.37
N LEU A 165 -8.69 43.24 6.56
CA LEU A 165 -7.91 43.01 5.34
C LEU A 165 -8.51 43.60 4.07
N ASN A 166 -9.80 43.98 4.10
CA ASN A 166 -10.57 44.57 2.97
C ASN A 166 -10.15 44.01 1.59
N PHE A 167 -10.74 42.89 1.18
CA PHE A 167 -10.36 42.21 -0.05
C PHE A 167 -10.69 43.08 -1.28
N GLY A 168 -9.69 43.83 -1.77
CA GLY A 168 -9.82 44.77 -2.90
C GLY A 168 -9.98 44.10 -4.27
N GLY A 169 -9.94 42.76 -4.34
CA GLY A 169 -10.04 42.00 -5.58
C GLY A 169 -10.65 40.61 -5.40
N PHE A 170 -10.92 39.93 -6.52
CA PHE A 170 -11.63 38.65 -6.55
C PHE A 170 -10.98 37.57 -5.70
N ILE A 171 -11.79 36.85 -4.92
CA ILE A 171 -11.35 35.70 -4.14
C ILE A 171 -11.55 34.44 -4.99
N THR A 172 -10.46 33.85 -5.51
CA THR A 172 -10.52 32.77 -6.50
C THR A 172 -10.45 31.37 -5.91
N LYS A 173 -9.95 31.22 -4.68
CA LYS A 173 -9.80 29.93 -3.98
C LYS A 173 -10.20 30.03 -2.51
N LEU A 174 -10.81 28.97 -2.01
CA LEU A 174 -11.15 28.77 -0.61
C LEU A 174 -10.86 27.33 -0.19
N THR A 175 -10.32 27.13 1.01
CA THR A 175 -10.17 25.81 1.65
C THR A 175 -10.36 25.94 3.17
N ILE A 176 -10.65 24.82 3.83
CA ILE A 176 -10.94 24.76 5.27
C ILE A 176 -10.08 23.67 5.90
N ASP A 177 -9.40 23.97 7.01
CA ASP A 177 -8.64 22.96 7.75
C ASP A 177 -9.53 22.15 8.72
N SER A 178 -8.96 21.11 9.32
CA SER A 178 -9.70 20.27 10.28
C SER A 178 -10.07 20.98 11.59
N LEU A 179 -9.57 22.19 11.84
CA LEU A 179 -9.92 23.04 12.98
C LEU A 179 -10.97 24.11 12.60
N ASN A 180 -11.54 24.03 11.38
CA ASN A 180 -12.48 25.00 10.80
C ASN A 180 -11.88 26.40 10.57
N ASN A 181 -10.55 26.55 10.50
CA ASN A 181 -9.98 27.77 9.96
C ASN A 181 -10.19 27.81 8.44
N ILE A 182 -10.50 28.98 7.91
CA ILE A 182 -10.77 29.19 6.48
C ILE A 182 -9.61 29.93 5.86
N TYR A 183 -9.11 29.44 4.74
CA TYR A 183 -8.00 30.02 4.00
C TYR A 183 -8.49 30.42 2.62
N ILE A 184 -8.20 31.65 2.21
CA ILE A 184 -8.57 32.16 0.90
C ILE A 184 -7.38 32.75 0.16
N ALA A 185 -7.42 32.66 -1.17
CA ALA A 185 -6.48 33.29 -2.08
C ALA A 185 -7.24 33.93 -3.24
N GLY A 186 -6.67 34.96 -3.85
CA GLY A 186 -7.33 35.73 -4.89
C GLY A 186 -6.48 36.86 -5.42
N PHE A 187 -7.07 37.71 -6.25
CA PHE A 187 -6.44 38.91 -6.81
C PHE A 187 -6.50 40.09 -5.84
N PHE A 188 -6.23 39.86 -4.57
CA PHE A 188 -6.15 40.89 -3.54
C PHE A 188 -4.72 40.98 -3.02
N TYR A 189 -4.29 42.21 -2.76
CA TYR A 189 -2.89 42.53 -2.48
C TYR A 189 -2.77 43.12 -1.07
N ASN A 190 -1.66 42.82 -0.40
CA ASN A 190 -1.32 43.49 0.84
C ASN A 190 -0.78 44.92 0.54
N ALA A 191 -0.46 45.68 1.59
CA ALA A 191 0.04 47.06 1.47
C ALA A 191 1.35 47.18 0.67
N SER A 192 2.09 46.08 0.48
CA SER A 192 3.30 46.01 -0.36
C SER A 192 3.03 45.54 -1.79
N SER A 193 1.78 45.54 -2.26
CA SER A 193 1.36 45.09 -3.59
C SER A 193 1.69 43.63 -3.90
N LYS A 194 1.70 42.76 -2.88
CA LYS A 194 1.93 41.31 -3.05
C LYS A 194 0.65 40.53 -2.80
N LEU A 195 0.43 39.49 -3.61
CA LEU A 195 -0.64 38.52 -3.37
C LEU A 195 -0.33 37.72 -2.09
N TYR A 196 -1.36 37.38 -1.33
CA TYR A 196 -1.22 36.68 -0.05
C TYR A 196 -2.37 35.68 0.19
N ILE A 197 -2.21 34.84 1.22
CA ILE A 197 -3.26 33.96 1.73
C ILE A 197 -3.88 34.62 2.96
N ALA A 198 -5.19 34.84 2.97
CA ALA A 198 -5.90 35.30 4.17
C ALA A 198 -6.43 34.10 4.96
N LYS A 199 -6.29 34.13 6.28
CA LYS A 199 -6.82 33.13 7.22
C LYS A 199 -7.92 33.75 8.08
N PHE A 200 -9.06 33.07 8.19
CA PHE A 200 -10.08 33.33 9.20
C PHE A 200 -9.97 32.25 10.28
N ASN A 201 -9.78 32.67 11.54
CA ASN A 201 -9.59 31.76 12.67
C ASN A 201 -10.90 31.42 13.42
N GLY A 202 -12.05 31.75 12.84
CA GLY A 202 -13.35 31.68 13.51
C GLY A 202 -13.79 33.00 14.14
N ILE A 203 -12.87 33.95 14.33
CA ILE A 203 -13.14 35.25 14.95
C ILE A 203 -12.77 36.39 13.99
N THR A 204 -11.52 36.44 13.49
CA THR A 204 -10.96 37.54 12.71
C THR A 204 -10.23 37.06 11.46
N TRP A 205 -10.18 37.90 10.43
CA TRP A 205 -9.31 37.71 9.27
C TRP A 205 -7.89 38.26 9.52
N SER A 206 -6.86 37.51 9.09
CA SER A 206 -5.45 37.93 9.14
C SER A 206 -4.65 37.43 7.92
N GLU A 207 -3.64 38.18 7.47
CA GLU A 207 -2.67 37.70 6.47
C GLU A 207 -1.83 36.54 7.04
N LEU A 208 -1.80 35.41 6.35
CA LEU A 208 -1.12 34.21 6.82
C LEU A 208 0.40 34.35 6.72
N GLY A 209 1.05 34.50 7.89
CA GLY A 209 2.50 34.62 7.98
C GLY A 209 3.02 36.00 7.56
N SER A 210 2.31 37.09 7.90
CA SER A 210 2.56 38.50 7.53
C SER A 210 4.01 39.01 7.65
N ASN A 211 4.87 38.36 8.43
CA ASN A 211 6.30 38.71 8.61
C ASN A 211 7.29 37.74 7.93
N MET A 212 6.80 36.63 7.38
CA MET A 212 7.57 35.56 6.75
C MET A 212 6.98 35.16 5.38
N GLY A 213 6.12 36.01 4.84
CA GLY A 213 5.26 35.70 3.71
C GLY A 213 6.03 35.37 2.44
N ILE A 214 5.47 34.47 1.64
CA ILE A 214 6.11 33.93 0.44
C ILE A 214 6.26 34.94 -0.72
N ALA A 215 5.71 36.15 -0.53
CA ALA A 215 5.85 37.27 -1.44
C ALA A 215 5.65 36.86 -2.91
N THR A 216 4.53 36.20 -3.22
CA THR A 216 4.29 35.64 -4.55
C THR A 216 4.30 36.75 -5.59
N ASN A 217 5.29 36.71 -6.49
CA ASN A 217 5.43 37.59 -7.66
C ASN A 217 4.59 37.11 -8.87
N GLY A 218 3.73 36.12 -8.66
CA GLY A 218 2.92 35.48 -9.68
C GLY A 218 1.62 34.94 -9.09
N SER A 219 0.69 34.55 -9.96
CA SER A 219 -0.65 34.10 -9.57
C SER A 219 -0.61 32.86 -8.67
N ILE A 220 -1.48 32.83 -7.65
CA ILE A 220 -1.79 31.62 -6.88
C ILE A 220 -2.88 30.87 -7.63
N ASN A 221 -2.54 29.68 -8.14
CA ASN A 221 -3.45 28.89 -8.97
C ASN A 221 -4.13 27.76 -8.18
N SER A 222 -3.51 27.30 -7.09
CA SER A 222 -4.00 26.20 -6.27
C SER A 222 -3.64 26.41 -4.80
N ILE A 223 -4.58 26.11 -3.91
CA ILE A 223 -4.35 25.92 -2.47
C ILE A 223 -4.90 24.56 -2.06
N HIS A 224 -4.20 23.83 -1.22
CA HIS A 224 -4.60 22.50 -0.78
C HIS A 224 -4.14 22.24 0.65
N ILE A 225 -4.99 21.63 1.47
CA ILE A 225 -4.63 21.23 2.85
C ILE A 225 -4.48 19.70 2.87
N ASP A 226 -3.36 19.22 3.39
CA ASP A 226 -3.14 17.79 3.60
C ASP A 226 -3.81 17.26 4.87
N ARG A 227 -3.73 15.94 5.08
CA ARG A 227 -4.27 15.27 6.28
C ARG A 227 -3.62 15.70 7.61
N TYR A 228 -2.50 16.41 7.57
CA TYR A 228 -1.76 16.90 8.74
C TYR A 228 -2.02 18.40 9.00
N ASN A 229 -2.95 19.03 8.27
CA ASN A 229 -3.22 20.48 8.27
C ASN A 229 -2.08 21.36 7.74
N ASN A 230 -1.14 20.80 6.97
CA ASN A 230 -0.20 21.63 6.23
C ASN A 230 -0.93 22.25 5.03
N LEU A 231 -0.75 23.56 4.83
CA LEU A 231 -1.30 24.27 3.67
C LEU A 231 -0.24 24.35 2.57
N TYR A 232 -0.59 23.85 1.40
CA TYR A 232 0.23 23.91 0.20
C TYR A 232 -0.32 24.95 -0.77
N VAL A 233 0.55 25.78 -1.33
CA VAL A 233 0.19 26.79 -2.34
C VAL A 233 1.02 26.56 -3.60
N GLY A 234 0.36 26.44 -4.74
CA GLY A 234 0.97 26.28 -6.05
C GLY A 234 0.51 27.36 -7.01
N GLY A 235 1.39 27.78 -7.92
CA GLY A 235 1.09 28.85 -8.84
C GLY A 235 2.20 29.17 -9.82
N SER A 236 2.12 30.37 -10.40
CA SER A 236 3.12 30.90 -11.34
C SER A 236 4.19 31.76 -10.67
N PHE A 237 4.22 31.79 -9.33
CA PHE A 237 5.22 32.52 -8.56
C PHE A 237 6.55 31.78 -8.49
N LYS A 238 7.62 32.56 -8.37
CA LYS A 238 9.01 32.12 -8.45
C LYS A 238 9.80 32.58 -7.24
N ASN A 239 10.80 31.79 -6.84
CA ASN A 239 11.75 32.19 -5.81
C ASN A 239 12.76 33.24 -6.37
N SER A 240 13.65 33.72 -5.51
CA SER A 240 14.69 34.71 -5.86
C SER A 240 15.63 34.23 -6.98
N SER A 241 15.76 32.92 -7.18
CA SER A 241 16.52 32.32 -8.29
C SER A 241 15.71 32.09 -9.56
N GLY A 242 14.47 32.61 -9.64
CA GLY A 242 13.61 32.51 -10.81
C GLY A 242 12.94 31.13 -11.01
N LYS A 243 13.04 30.22 -10.04
CA LYS A 243 12.45 28.87 -10.12
C LYS A 243 11.04 28.82 -9.53
N TYR A 244 10.14 28.09 -10.19
CA TYR A 244 8.81 27.79 -9.66
C TYR A 244 8.90 26.83 -8.47
N PHE A 245 8.04 27.02 -7.49
CA PHE A 245 8.02 26.18 -6.29
C PHE A 245 6.60 26.03 -5.74
N ILE A 246 6.42 25.02 -4.89
CA ILE A 246 5.23 24.86 -4.07
C ILE A 246 5.55 25.41 -2.68
N ALA A 247 4.73 26.34 -2.20
CA ALA A 247 4.75 26.81 -0.83
C ALA A 247 4.20 25.73 0.11
N LYS A 248 4.79 25.54 1.28
CA LYS A 248 4.18 24.76 2.36
C LYS A 248 4.17 25.58 3.64
N TRP A 249 3.00 25.74 4.25
CA TRP A 249 2.82 26.26 5.60
C TRP A 249 2.55 25.11 6.55
N ASP A 250 3.39 24.96 7.59
CA ASP A 250 3.30 23.86 8.56
C ASP A 250 2.48 24.19 9.82
N GLY A 251 1.88 25.38 9.86
CA GLY A 251 1.22 25.92 11.05
C GLY A 251 2.01 27.04 11.73
N SER A 252 3.31 27.12 11.48
CA SER A 252 4.23 28.08 12.10
C SER A 252 5.06 28.88 11.09
N ALA A 253 5.52 28.25 10.01
CA ALA A 253 6.43 28.86 9.04
C ALA A 253 6.13 28.42 7.60
N TRP A 254 6.54 29.27 6.66
CA TRP A 254 6.55 28.94 5.24
C TRP A 254 7.85 28.25 4.85
N SER A 255 7.75 27.18 4.07
CA SER A 255 8.87 26.48 3.43
C SER A 255 8.64 26.35 1.92
N GLN A 256 9.72 26.25 1.14
CA GLN A 256 9.67 26.07 -0.31
C GLN A 256 9.97 24.63 -0.69
N ILE A 257 9.11 24.04 -1.52
CA ILE A 257 9.33 22.74 -2.16
C ILE A 257 9.66 23.03 -3.63
N SER A 258 10.93 22.90 -3.99
CA SER A 258 11.39 23.21 -5.35
C SER A 258 10.74 22.27 -6.37
N THR A 259 10.17 22.86 -7.42
CA THR A 259 9.72 22.12 -8.60
C THR A 259 10.72 22.40 -9.72
N ASN A 260 11.30 21.37 -10.33
CA ASN A 260 12.36 21.58 -11.34
C ASN A 260 11.83 22.03 -12.71
N ASN A 261 10.53 22.30 -12.88
CA ASN A 261 9.92 22.06 -14.18
C ASN A 261 8.98 23.14 -14.76
N ASN A 262 8.03 23.76 -14.02
CA ASN A 262 7.26 24.98 -14.43
C ASN A 262 6.11 25.31 -13.44
N SER A 263 5.24 26.29 -13.79
CA SER A 263 4.04 26.70 -13.05
C SER A 263 3.12 25.51 -12.69
N VAL A 264 2.70 25.48 -11.42
CA VAL A 264 1.76 24.49 -10.89
C VAL A 264 0.33 24.97 -11.13
N THR A 265 -0.50 24.13 -11.74
CA THR A 265 -1.91 24.44 -12.04
C THR A 265 -2.89 23.69 -11.14
N GLY A 266 -2.46 22.62 -10.48
CA GLY A 266 -3.28 21.88 -9.52
C GLY A 266 -2.44 21.11 -8.50
N LEU A 267 -2.95 21.02 -7.28
CA LEU A 267 -2.39 20.28 -6.16
C LEU A 267 -3.44 19.37 -5.53
N THR A 268 -3.02 18.18 -5.13
CA THR A 268 -3.81 17.29 -4.27
C THR A 268 -2.87 16.40 -3.46
N SER A 269 -3.39 15.71 -2.44
CA SER A 269 -2.60 14.79 -1.61
C SER A 269 -3.31 13.44 -1.49
N ASP A 270 -2.55 12.35 -1.45
CA ASP A 270 -3.12 11.06 -1.09
C ASP A 270 -3.28 10.89 0.43
N SER A 271 -3.83 9.74 0.83
CA SER A 271 -3.99 9.38 2.24
C SER A 271 -2.66 9.19 2.99
N SER A 272 -1.52 9.12 2.30
CA SER A 272 -0.19 9.04 2.93
C SER A 272 0.40 10.44 3.22
N GLY A 273 -0.14 11.49 2.59
CA GLY A 273 0.40 12.85 2.63
C GLY A 273 1.38 13.14 1.48
N SER A 274 1.52 12.21 0.52
CA SER A 274 2.28 12.49 -0.71
C SER A 274 1.53 13.53 -1.53
N ILE A 275 2.26 14.49 -2.10
CA ILE A 275 1.68 15.57 -2.91
C ILE A 275 1.75 15.20 -4.38
N TYR A 276 0.63 15.38 -5.07
CA TYR A 276 0.52 15.24 -6.51
C TYR A 276 0.30 16.61 -7.11
N CYS A 277 1.04 16.91 -8.18
CA CYS A 277 0.86 18.15 -8.90
C CYS A 277 0.73 17.90 -10.41
N ILE A 278 0.00 18.80 -11.04
CA ILE A 278 -0.13 18.91 -12.49
C ILE A 278 0.29 20.30 -12.94
N GLY A 279 0.79 20.38 -14.17
CA GLY A 279 1.40 21.58 -14.72
C GLY A 279 2.07 21.31 -16.07
N GLY A 280 2.69 22.33 -16.64
CA GLY A 280 3.65 22.11 -17.72
C GLY A 280 4.91 21.52 -17.11
N PHE A 281 5.40 20.37 -17.57
CA PHE A 281 6.70 19.86 -17.14
C PHE A 281 7.53 19.54 -18.38
N LYS A 282 8.81 19.93 -18.37
CA LYS A 282 9.75 19.57 -19.45
C LYS A 282 10.24 18.14 -19.26
N THR A 283 10.38 17.42 -20.37
CA THR A 283 11.07 16.12 -20.39
C THR A 283 12.59 16.31 -20.24
N THR A 284 13.32 15.23 -19.99
CA THR A 284 14.80 15.20 -20.00
C THR A 284 15.40 15.62 -21.35
N THR A 285 14.60 15.59 -22.42
CA THR A 285 14.96 16.02 -23.78
C THR A 285 14.64 17.49 -24.07
N GLY A 286 14.20 18.26 -23.08
CA GLY A 286 13.99 19.72 -23.20
C GLY A 286 12.71 20.14 -23.93
N SER A 287 11.92 19.18 -24.43
CA SER A 287 10.63 19.46 -25.09
C SER A 287 9.52 19.71 -24.06
N ILE A 288 8.65 20.70 -24.34
CA ILE A 288 7.48 20.97 -23.49
C ILE A 288 6.38 19.97 -23.87
N VAL A 289 6.09 19.03 -22.99
CA VAL A 289 4.87 18.23 -23.06
C VAL A 289 3.82 18.89 -22.17
N ARG A 290 2.63 19.16 -22.70
CA ARG A 290 1.50 19.62 -21.87
C ARG A 290 0.96 18.40 -21.12
N TYR A 291 0.84 18.53 -19.79
CA TYR A 291 0.17 17.60 -18.87
C TYR A 291 0.96 16.37 -18.40
N HIS A 292 2.11 16.58 -17.77
CA HIS A 292 2.74 15.53 -16.96
C HIS A 292 2.17 15.52 -15.52
N LEU A 293 2.05 14.32 -14.97
CA LEU A 293 1.74 14.10 -13.57
C LEU A 293 3.05 13.85 -12.83
N ALA A 294 3.26 14.58 -11.73
CA ALA A 294 4.41 14.38 -10.85
C ALA A 294 3.94 14.07 -9.43
N LYS A 295 4.60 13.10 -8.79
CA LYS A 295 4.40 12.76 -7.38
C LYS A 295 5.61 13.20 -6.58
N TYR A 296 5.36 13.88 -5.46
CA TYR A 296 6.35 14.15 -4.42
C TYR A 296 6.02 13.32 -3.18
N ASP A 297 6.93 12.44 -2.79
CA ASP A 297 6.77 11.54 -1.65
C ASP A 297 7.34 12.11 -0.33
N GLY A 298 7.81 13.36 -0.34
CA GLY A 298 8.47 14.00 0.81
C GLY A 298 10.00 13.98 0.73
N LEU A 299 10.58 13.20 -0.19
CA LEU A 299 12.03 13.13 -0.41
C LEU A 299 12.39 13.43 -1.87
N VAL A 300 11.69 12.81 -2.84
CA VAL A 300 12.00 12.92 -4.27
C VAL A 300 10.75 13.08 -5.14
N TRP A 301 10.96 13.63 -6.35
CA TRP A 301 9.94 13.71 -7.39
C TRP A 301 10.01 12.46 -8.29
N SER A 302 8.87 11.83 -8.57
CA SER A 302 8.73 10.78 -9.60
C SER A 302 7.79 11.21 -10.75
N TYR A 303 8.16 10.83 -11.99
CA TYR A 303 7.50 11.21 -13.24
C TYR A 303 7.08 9.97 -14.06
N LEU A 304 6.09 10.09 -14.95
CA LEU A 304 5.76 9.06 -15.95
C LEU A 304 6.89 8.91 -17.00
N PRO A 305 7.28 7.68 -17.45
CA PRO A 305 8.35 7.50 -18.43
C PRO A 305 7.97 7.84 -19.88
N ASP A 306 8.88 8.49 -20.61
CA ASP A 306 8.71 8.98 -22.00
C ASP A 306 8.62 7.86 -23.09
N SER A 307 8.98 6.62 -22.75
CA SER A 307 9.16 5.52 -23.72
C SER A 307 7.86 4.83 -24.16
N LEU A 308 6.72 5.19 -23.59
CA LEU A 308 5.40 4.65 -23.95
C LEU A 308 4.66 5.67 -24.81
N ARG A 309 4.94 5.66 -26.13
CA ARG A 309 4.19 6.47 -27.10
C ARG A 309 2.93 5.73 -27.53
N ASN A 310 1.79 6.43 -27.47
CA ASN A 310 0.57 6.01 -28.15
C ASN A 310 0.61 6.67 -29.53
N LEU A 311 0.87 5.93 -30.61
CA LEU A 311 0.56 6.40 -31.95
C LEU A 311 -0.93 6.12 -32.18
N ASP A 312 -1.70 7.18 -32.38
CA ASP A 312 -3.09 7.21 -32.86
C ASP A 312 -3.79 5.85 -32.98
N VAL A 313 -4.53 5.45 -31.94
CA VAL A 313 -5.45 4.32 -32.06
C VAL A 313 -6.73 4.83 -32.71
N THR A 314 -6.75 4.86 -34.04
CA THR A 314 -7.95 5.20 -34.84
C THR A 314 -8.67 3.99 -35.43
N ASN A 315 -8.22 2.74 -35.28
CA ASN A 315 -8.97 1.55 -35.72
C ASN A 315 -8.74 0.31 -34.85
N SER A 316 -9.80 -0.52 -34.69
CA SER A 316 -9.89 -1.73 -33.86
C SER A 316 -9.05 -2.91 -34.39
N ASP A 317 -8.66 -3.85 -33.52
CA ASP A 317 -9.04 -5.28 -33.60
C ASP A 317 -8.32 -6.14 -32.52
N ALA A 318 -9.06 -7.11 -31.95
CA ALA A 318 -8.68 -8.20 -31.03
C ALA A 318 -7.70 -7.92 -29.85
N ILE A 319 -8.23 -7.87 -28.62
CA ILE A 319 -7.46 -8.09 -27.38
C ILE A 319 -7.84 -9.45 -26.78
N SER A 320 -6.84 -10.30 -26.60
CA SER A 320 -6.92 -11.55 -25.86
C SER A 320 -5.94 -11.50 -24.68
N TYR A 321 -6.31 -12.04 -23.51
CA TYR A 321 -5.51 -11.94 -22.28
C TYR A 321 -5.40 -13.29 -21.55
N LEU A 322 -4.26 -13.53 -20.91
CA LEU A 322 -3.96 -14.76 -20.19
C LEU A 322 -3.27 -14.49 -18.86
N TYR A 323 -3.66 -15.26 -17.86
CA TYR A 323 -3.12 -15.22 -16.51
C TYR A 323 -2.29 -16.49 -16.27
N ASN A 324 -1.00 -16.33 -15.96
CA ASN A 324 -0.16 -17.48 -15.62
C ASN A 324 -0.02 -17.65 -14.09
N ALA A 325 0.48 -18.82 -13.68
CA ALA A 325 0.70 -19.17 -12.27
C ALA A 325 1.74 -18.28 -11.52
N LYS A 326 2.35 -17.30 -12.20
CA LYS A 326 3.40 -16.40 -11.67
C LYS A 326 2.93 -14.94 -11.57
N ASN A 327 1.62 -14.68 -11.51
CA ASN A 327 1.03 -13.33 -11.44
C ASN A 327 1.41 -12.39 -12.60
N SER A 328 1.92 -12.92 -13.72
CA SER A 328 2.23 -12.11 -14.90
C SER A 328 1.02 -12.08 -15.83
N ILE A 329 0.71 -10.89 -16.36
CA ILE A 329 -0.36 -10.70 -17.35
C ILE A 329 0.29 -10.49 -18.71
N TYR A 330 -0.21 -11.22 -19.71
CA TYR A 330 0.18 -11.05 -21.11
C TYR A 330 -1.03 -10.56 -21.90
N ILE A 331 -0.83 -9.48 -22.66
CA ILE A 331 -1.86 -8.84 -23.46
C ILE A 331 -1.37 -8.80 -24.90
N ASN A 332 -2.10 -9.49 -25.78
CA ASN A 332 -1.93 -9.33 -27.21
C ASN A 332 -2.81 -8.17 -27.71
N GLY A 333 -2.26 -7.33 -28.60
CA GLY A 333 -2.93 -6.17 -29.19
C GLY A 333 -1.98 -5.38 -30.10
N ASN A 334 -2.47 -4.25 -30.63
CA ASN A 334 -1.75 -3.39 -31.58
C ASN A 334 -0.69 -2.50 -30.92
N PHE A 335 0.18 -3.08 -30.08
CA PHE A 335 1.24 -2.34 -29.40
C PHE A 335 2.47 -2.23 -30.29
N VAL A 336 2.98 -1.01 -30.51
CA VAL A 336 4.27 -0.78 -31.19
C VAL A 336 5.21 -0.03 -30.27
N ASN A 337 6.48 -0.40 -30.31
CA ASN A 337 7.52 0.36 -29.61
C ASN A 337 7.93 1.60 -30.43
N LYS A 338 8.90 2.37 -29.92
CA LYS A 338 9.39 3.61 -30.55
C LYS A 338 9.88 3.44 -32.01
N ASP A 339 10.20 2.22 -32.42
CA ASP A 339 10.71 1.85 -33.74
C ASP A 339 9.60 1.27 -34.64
N GLY A 340 8.34 1.26 -34.18
CA GLY A 340 7.18 0.76 -34.94
C GLY A 340 6.99 -0.77 -34.87
N ILE A 341 7.70 -1.47 -33.98
CA ILE A 341 7.72 -2.94 -33.94
C ILE A 341 6.60 -3.48 -33.04
N PRO A 342 5.76 -4.42 -33.53
CA PRO A 342 4.72 -5.08 -32.73
C PRO A 342 5.24 -5.86 -31.52
N PHE A 343 4.54 -5.82 -30.38
CA PHE A 343 4.90 -6.61 -29.20
C PHE A 343 3.70 -7.11 -28.38
N ILE A 344 3.91 -8.14 -27.55
CA ILE A 344 2.97 -8.55 -26.50
C ILE A 344 3.32 -7.79 -25.21
N ALA A 345 2.36 -7.09 -24.61
CA ALA A 345 2.62 -6.34 -23.38
C ALA A 345 2.64 -7.28 -22.16
N ARG A 346 3.65 -7.14 -21.30
CA ARG A 346 3.73 -7.87 -20.02
C ARG A 346 3.76 -6.94 -18.83
N TRP A 347 2.92 -7.27 -17.85
CA TRP A 347 2.99 -6.72 -16.50
C TRP A 347 3.63 -7.74 -15.55
N ASN A 348 4.67 -7.34 -14.83
CA ASN A 348 5.41 -8.22 -13.91
C ASN A 348 5.11 -7.98 -12.42
N GLY A 349 4.18 -7.08 -12.09
CA GLY A 349 3.84 -6.70 -10.71
C GLY A 349 4.50 -5.42 -10.22
N VAL A 350 5.49 -4.88 -10.93
CA VAL A 350 6.22 -3.64 -10.56
C VAL A 350 6.30 -2.68 -11.75
N ASN A 351 6.61 -3.19 -12.94
CA ASN A 351 6.77 -2.40 -14.16
C ASN A 351 6.09 -3.06 -15.37
N TRP A 352 5.73 -2.24 -16.35
CA TRP A 352 5.36 -2.69 -17.69
C TRP A 352 6.62 -2.95 -18.52
N SER A 353 6.59 -3.99 -19.33
CA SER A 353 7.69 -4.36 -20.23
C SER A 353 7.18 -4.93 -21.55
N GLU A 354 7.93 -4.70 -22.62
CA GLU A 354 7.70 -5.33 -23.92
C GLU A 354 8.12 -6.81 -23.88
N VAL A 355 7.27 -7.70 -24.40
CA VAL A 355 7.66 -9.10 -24.73
C VAL A 355 7.98 -9.14 -26.21
N ASN A 356 9.16 -8.61 -26.53
CA ASN A 356 9.69 -8.52 -27.88
C ASN A 356 11.13 -9.01 -27.85
N GLY A 357 11.48 -9.93 -28.75
CA GLY A 357 12.83 -10.43 -28.88
C GLY A 357 13.60 -9.77 -30.01
N THR A 358 14.82 -10.24 -30.25
CA THR A 358 15.61 -9.88 -31.44
C THR A 358 15.04 -10.46 -32.74
N ASN A 359 14.29 -11.58 -32.66
CA ASN A 359 13.50 -12.11 -33.77
C ASN A 359 12.02 -11.71 -33.59
N GLN A 360 11.51 -10.92 -34.53
CA GLN A 360 10.25 -10.18 -34.44
C GLN A 360 9.02 -11.02 -34.81
N LEU A 361 7.87 -10.69 -34.21
CA LEU A 361 6.56 -11.09 -34.73
C LEU A 361 6.35 -10.39 -36.08
N THR A 362 6.11 -11.16 -37.14
CA THR A 362 6.27 -10.64 -38.52
C THR A 362 5.11 -9.78 -39.04
N THR A 363 3.89 -9.86 -38.50
CA THR A 363 2.73 -9.07 -38.96
C THR A 363 1.59 -8.92 -37.94
N TYR A 364 0.90 -7.77 -38.01
CA TYR A 364 -0.09 -7.18 -37.08
C TYR A 364 -1.40 -7.98 -36.84
N ASN A 365 -1.71 -9.03 -37.62
CA ASN A 365 -3.08 -9.60 -37.67
C ASN A 365 -3.20 -11.14 -37.57
N ASP A 366 -2.13 -11.88 -37.28
CA ASP A 366 -2.15 -13.34 -37.48
C ASP A 366 -2.24 -14.20 -36.21
N ILE A 367 -2.13 -13.66 -34.99
CA ILE A 367 -2.27 -14.49 -33.76
C ILE A 367 -3.73 -14.91 -33.60
N THR A 368 -4.01 -16.18 -33.87
CA THR A 368 -5.37 -16.77 -33.86
C THR A 368 -5.79 -17.27 -32.48
N ASP A 369 -4.85 -17.75 -31.68
CA ASP A 369 -5.06 -18.25 -30.31
C ASP A 369 -3.71 -18.33 -29.55
N PHE A 370 -3.75 -18.43 -28.23
CA PHE A 370 -2.54 -18.50 -27.39
C PHE A 370 -2.81 -19.20 -26.06
N CYS A 371 -1.81 -19.92 -25.54
CA CYS A 371 -1.92 -20.69 -24.30
C CYS A 371 -0.64 -20.62 -23.45
N TYR A 372 -0.67 -21.27 -22.29
CA TYR A 372 0.49 -21.49 -21.44
C TYR A 372 0.60 -22.96 -21.05
N ASP A 373 1.83 -23.44 -20.90
CA ASP A 373 2.07 -24.74 -20.29
C ASP A 373 2.07 -24.66 -18.76
N LYS A 374 2.15 -25.81 -18.09
CA LYS A 374 2.22 -25.92 -16.62
C LYS A 374 3.40 -25.13 -16.00
N ALA A 375 4.50 -24.94 -16.74
CA ALA A 375 5.66 -24.18 -16.27
C ALA A 375 5.48 -22.65 -16.42
N GLY A 376 4.41 -22.22 -17.09
CA GLY A 376 4.08 -20.83 -17.37
C GLY A 376 4.80 -20.27 -18.60
N ASN A 377 5.33 -21.14 -19.47
CA ASN A 377 5.86 -20.72 -20.77
C ASN A 377 4.69 -20.35 -21.69
N VAL A 378 4.87 -19.31 -22.50
CA VAL A 378 3.82 -18.74 -23.35
C VAL A 378 3.98 -19.25 -24.77
N TYR A 379 2.87 -19.68 -25.36
CA TYR A 379 2.78 -20.16 -26.74
C TYR A 379 1.72 -19.38 -27.49
N VAL A 380 2.03 -18.99 -28.73
CA VAL A 380 1.06 -18.34 -29.64
C VAL A 380 0.95 -19.18 -30.91
N CYS A 381 -0.25 -19.30 -31.48
CA CYS A 381 -0.42 -19.82 -32.82
C CYS A 381 -0.79 -18.70 -33.80
N GLN A 382 -0.20 -18.74 -34.98
CA GLN A 382 -0.39 -17.75 -36.03
C GLN A 382 -0.53 -18.43 -37.38
N ASN A 383 -1.76 -18.68 -37.85
CA ASN A 383 -2.13 -19.23 -39.17
C ASN A 383 -1.34 -20.47 -39.68
N SER A 384 -0.01 -20.41 -39.86
CA SER A 384 0.94 -21.47 -40.20
C SER A 384 2.14 -21.64 -39.23
N LYS A 385 2.21 -20.89 -38.12
CA LYS A 385 3.28 -20.90 -37.12
C LYS A 385 2.73 -21.23 -35.72
N VAL A 386 3.57 -21.84 -34.89
CA VAL A 386 3.38 -21.90 -33.44
C VAL A 386 4.68 -21.44 -32.82
N GLU A 387 4.63 -20.40 -32.00
CA GLU A 387 5.83 -19.75 -31.45
C GLU A 387 5.83 -19.81 -29.93
N LYS A 388 6.96 -20.23 -29.36
CA LYS A 388 7.21 -20.28 -27.92
C LYS A 388 8.05 -19.07 -27.51
N TRP A 389 7.67 -18.42 -26.41
CA TRP A 389 8.50 -17.41 -25.76
C TRP A 389 9.54 -18.08 -24.86
N ASP A 390 10.82 -17.87 -25.14
CA ASP A 390 11.94 -18.46 -24.37
C ASP A 390 12.50 -17.55 -23.25
N GLY A 391 11.96 -16.34 -23.11
CA GLY A 391 12.46 -15.32 -22.17
C GLY A 391 13.19 -14.17 -22.85
N TYR A 392 13.70 -14.38 -24.07
CA TYR A 392 14.43 -13.40 -24.86
C TYR A 392 13.93 -13.28 -26.30
N ASN A 393 13.38 -14.35 -26.89
CA ASN A 393 12.95 -14.43 -28.28
C ASN A 393 11.69 -15.28 -28.48
N TRP A 394 10.95 -14.96 -29.55
CA TRP A 394 9.94 -15.84 -30.11
C TRP A 394 10.62 -16.89 -30.99
N LYS A 395 10.44 -18.16 -30.64
CA LYS A 395 10.98 -19.28 -31.41
C LYS A 395 9.82 -20.04 -32.04
N ASN A 396 9.77 -20.06 -33.37
CA ASN A 396 8.88 -20.97 -34.08
C ASN A 396 9.29 -22.41 -33.74
N ILE A 397 8.35 -23.18 -33.19
CA ILE A 397 8.58 -24.55 -32.76
C ILE A 397 8.13 -25.57 -33.82
N ILE A 398 7.64 -25.13 -34.98
CA ILE A 398 7.33 -25.99 -36.13
C ILE A 398 8.58 -26.13 -37.04
N PRO A 399 9.03 -27.36 -37.35
CA PRO A 399 10.08 -27.63 -38.34
C PRO A 399 9.75 -27.10 -39.74
N ALA A 400 10.76 -26.64 -40.48
CA ALA A 400 10.58 -25.95 -41.77
C ALA A 400 9.91 -26.82 -42.86
N ASP A 401 10.14 -28.13 -42.81
CA ASP A 401 9.56 -29.15 -43.66
C ASP A 401 8.10 -29.50 -43.30
N GLU A 402 7.62 -29.07 -42.12
CA GLU A 402 6.29 -29.40 -41.59
C GLU A 402 5.29 -28.24 -41.60
N VAL A 403 5.71 -27.04 -42.05
CA VAL A 403 4.89 -25.80 -42.08
C VAL A 403 3.59 -25.97 -42.89
N LEU A 404 3.59 -26.81 -43.92
CA LEU A 404 2.39 -27.11 -44.73
C LEU A 404 1.31 -27.90 -43.97
N ASN A 405 1.66 -28.54 -42.86
CA ASN A 405 0.75 -29.32 -42.00
C ASN A 405 0.02 -28.44 -40.95
N PHE A 406 0.41 -27.16 -40.81
CA PHE A 406 -0.16 -26.23 -39.84
C PHE A 406 -0.96 -25.08 -40.46
N ARG A 407 -1.23 -25.11 -41.77
CA ARG A 407 -2.03 -24.06 -42.42
C ARG A 407 -3.45 -24.04 -41.84
N GLY A 408 -3.91 -22.86 -41.41
CA GLY A 408 -5.19 -22.70 -40.75
C GLY A 408 -5.21 -23.27 -39.32
N ALA A 409 -4.11 -23.13 -38.58
CA ALA A 409 -4.10 -23.36 -37.13
C ALA A 409 -5.10 -22.40 -36.45
N THR A 410 -6.17 -22.96 -35.88
CA THR A 410 -7.30 -22.17 -35.37
C THR A 410 -7.38 -22.11 -33.85
N THR A 411 -6.79 -23.09 -33.15
CA THR A 411 -6.79 -23.14 -31.69
C THR A 411 -5.58 -23.89 -31.15
N ILE A 412 -5.14 -23.50 -29.97
CA ILE A 412 -3.98 -24.06 -29.26
C ILE A 412 -4.30 -24.25 -27.77
N GLU A 413 -3.95 -25.39 -27.19
CA GLU A 413 -4.18 -25.65 -25.76
C GLU A 413 -3.15 -26.62 -25.16
N SER A 414 -2.94 -26.55 -23.85
CA SER A 414 -2.03 -27.44 -23.13
C SER A 414 -2.77 -28.50 -22.28
N ASP A 415 -2.21 -29.71 -22.23
CA ASP A 415 -2.68 -30.75 -21.30
C ASP A 415 -2.07 -30.60 -19.88
N SER A 416 -2.46 -31.51 -18.98
CA SER A 416 -2.01 -31.51 -17.57
C SER A 416 -0.51 -31.80 -17.37
N ILE A 417 0.18 -32.31 -18.39
CA ILE A 417 1.61 -32.67 -18.33
C ILE A 417 2.50 -31.73 -19.14
N GLY A 418 1.92 -30.79 -19.88
CA GLY A 418 2.62 -29.71 -20.57
C GLY A 418 2.76 -29.90 -22.08
N ASN A 419 2.13 -30.93 -22.67
CA ASN A 419 2.09 -31.07 -24.12
C ASN A 419 1.19 -29.99 -24.72
N ILE A 420 1.59 -29.47 -25.88
CA ILE A 420 0.85 -28.42 -26.59
C ILE A 420 0.11 -29.05 -27.76
N TYR A 421 -1.21 -28.88 -27.81
CA TYR A 421 -2.09 -29.40 -28.83
C TYR A 421 -2.57 -28.28 -29.74
N VAL A 422 -2.51 -28.52 -31.05
CA VAL A 422 -2.99 -27.60 -32.07
C VAL A 422 -3.91 -28.35 -33.02
N LEU A 423 -5.05 -27.74 -33.35
CA LEU A 423 -5.91 -28.17 -34.46
C LEU A 423 -5.59 -27.36 -35.70
N ALA A 424 -5.13 -28.04 -36.75
CA ALA A 424 -4.77 -27.43 -38.02
C ALA A 424 -5.22 -28.27 -39.22
N LYS A 425 -5.22 -27.67 -40.41
CA LYS A 425 -5.54 -28.36 -41.67
C LYS A 425 -4.25 -28.82 -42.34
N LYS A 426 -4.26 -30.05 -42.86
CA LYS A 426 -3.19 -30.54 -43.73
C LYS A 426 -3.51 -30.24 -45.19
N GLY A 427 -2.72 -29.38 -45.82
CA GLY A 427 -2.90 -29.03 -47.23
C GLY A 427 -4.18 -28.23 -47.52
N SER A 428 -4.55 -28.11 -48.81
CA SER A 428 -5.67 -27.28 -49.29
C SER A 428 -7.04 -27.96 -49.21
N GLY A 429 -7.17 -29.24 -48.81
CA GLY A 429 -8.44 -29.95 -48.93
C GLY A 429 -8.63 -31.26 -48.15
N GLY A 430 -8.78 -31.23 -46.82
CA GLY A 430 -9.88 -32.04 -46.26
C GLY A 430 -9.80 -32.66 -44.88
N ASP A 431 -8.63 -32.84 -44.24
CA ASP A 431 -8.56 -33.54 -42.96
C ASP A 431 -8.04 -32.66 -41.82
N LEU A 432 -8.72 -32.70 -40.67
CA LEU A 432 -8.28 -32.05 -39.43
C LEU A 432 -7.27 -32.95 -38.69
N TYR A 433 -6.14 -32.38 -38.29
CA TYR A 433 -5.12 -33.07 -37.51
C TYR A 433 -5.04 -32.49 -36.11
N SER A 434 -4.90 -33.35 -35.11
CA SER A 434 -4.30 -32.95 -33.83
C SER A 434 -2.81 -33.14 -33.95
N SER A 435 -2.07 -32.05 -33.81
CA SER A 435 -0.62 -32.10 -33.64
C SER A 435 -0.36 -31.84 -32.17
N PHE A 436 0.42 -32.69 -31.51
CA PHE A 436 0.90 -32.38 -30.17
C PHE A 436 2.43 -32.31 -30.11
N TRP A 437 2.92 -31.31 -29.40
CA TRP A 437 4.35 -31.11 -29.15
C TRP A 437 4.67 -31.69 -27.77
N ASP A 438 5.56 -32.68 -27.73
CA ASP A 438 5.96 -33.41 -26.53
C ASP A 438 7.14 -32.78 -25.76
N GLY A 439 7.71 -31.69 -26.30
CA GLY A 439 8.93 -31.07 -25.80
C GLY A 439 10.09 -31.14 -26.77
N ASP A 440 10.11 -32.14 -27.66
CA ASP A 440 11.21 -32.40 -28.58
C ASP A 440 10.75 -32.47 -30.04
N LYS A 441 9.59 -33.07 -30.32
CA LYS A 441 9.07 -33.26 -31.68
C LYS A 441 7.56 -33.08 -31.77
N TRP A 442 7.10 -32.74 -32.98
CA TRP A 442 5.67 -32.78 -33.27
C TRP A 442 5.24 -34.20 -33.60
N GLN A 443 4.17 -34.65 -32.96
CA GLN A 443 3.51 -35.89 -33.30
C GLN A 443 2.17 -35.58 -33.97
N TYR A 444 2.02 -36.10 -35.19
CA TYR A 444 0.82 -35.89 -35.99
C TYR A 444 -0.12 -37.05 -35.86
N ARG A 445 -1.40 -36.74 -35.68
CA ARG A 445 -2.45 -37.73 -35.80
C ARG A 445 -3.57 -37.21 -36.69
N ASN A 446 -3.83 -37.93 -37.78
CA ASN A 446 -5.04 -37.70 -38.55
C ASN A 446 -6.23 -38.07 -37.65
N LEU A 447 -7.11 -37.12 -37.39
CA LEU A 447 -8.31 -37.37 -36.60
C LEU A 447 -9.41 -38.02 -37.46
N ALA A 448 -9.17 -38.23 -38.76
CA ALA A 448 -10.11 -38.73 -39.77
C ALA A 448 -11.43 -37.93 -39.78
N ILE A 449 -11.35 -36.65 -39.43
CA ILE A 449 -12.47 -35.71 -39.44
C ILE A 449 -12.49 -35.02 -40.81
N THR A 450 -13.43 -35.42 -41.66
CA THR A 450 -13.64 -34.91 -43.03
C THR A 450 -14.59 -33.70 -43.11
N SER A 451 -15.14 -33.26 -41.97
CA SER A 451 -16.13 -32.18 -41.89
C SER A 451 -15.49 -30.78 -41.84
N ILE A 452 -16.00 -29.88 -42.68
CA ILE A 452 -15.59 -28.46 -42.79
C ILE A 452 -16.11 -27.55 -41.67
N LEU A 453 -16.95 -28.03 -40.75
CA LEU A 453 -17.61 -27.19 -39.73
C LEU A 453 -16.90 -27.26 -38.37
N THR A 454 -15.98 -26.30 -38.18
CA THR A 454 -15.39 -25.79 -36.91
C THR A 454 -15.30 -26.76 -35.70
N PRO A 455 -14.41 -27.77 -35.75
CA PRO A 455 -14.07 -28.58 -34.58
C PRO A 455 -13.37 -27.75 -33.51
N LYS A 456 -13.68 -27.97 -32.22
CA LYS A 456 -13.09 -27.26 -31.08
C LYS A 456 -12.43 -28.21 -30.10
N LEU A 457 -11.33 -27.77 -29.48
CA LEU A 457 -10.68 -28.43 -28.35
C LEU A 457 -11.36 -27.99 -27.04
N TYR A 458 -11.74 -28.96 -26.21
CA TYR A 458 -12.26 -28.73 -24.88
C TYR A 458 -11.38 -29.43 -23.84
N LYS A 459 -11.12 -28.76 -22.72
CA LYS A 459 -10.33 -29.30 -21.61
C LYS A 459 -11.25 -29.53 -20.40
N ASP A 460 -11.23 -30.72 -19.83
CA ASP A 460 -11.95 -30.98 -18.58
C ASP A 460 -11.17 -30.48 -17.35
N LYS A 461 -11.80 -30.58 -16.17
CA LYS A 461 -11.22 -30.16 -14.90
C LYS A 461 -9.94 -30.94 -14.50
N LYS A 462 -9.66 -32.08 -15.14
CA LYS A 462 -8.46 -32.91 -14.92
C LYS A 462 -7.41 -32.70 -16.01
N GLY A 463 -7.62 -31.77 -16.95
CA GLY A 463 -6.68 -31.49 -18.03
C GLY A 463 -6.74 -32.48 -19.20
N ARG A 464 -7.78 -33.34 -19.26
CA ARG A 464 -8.02 -34.22 -20.41
C ARG A 464 -8.68 -33.42 -21.52
N LEU A 465 -8.20 -33.63 -22.74
CA LEU A 465 -8.70 -32.94 -23.93
C LEU A 465 -9.77 -33.78 -24.63
N TYR A 466 -10.76 -33.10 -25.21
CA TYR A 466 -11.86 -33.66 -25.99
C TYR A 466 -11.98 -32.87 -27.30
N VAL A 467 -12.18 -33.59 -28.40
CA VAL A 467 -12.55 -32.97 -29.68
C VAL A 467 -14.00 -33.32 -29.93
N ILE A 468 -14.83 -32.29 -30.07
CA ILE A 468 -16.26 -32.44 -30.35
C ILE A 468 -16.51 -31.92 -31.76
N ASN A 469 -17.18 -32.75 -32.57
CA ASN A 469 -17.42 -32.50 -33.98
C ASN A 469 -18.89 -32.79 -34.34
N ASN A 470 -19.38 -32.13 -35.40
CA ASN A 470 -20.74 -32.20 -35.90
C ASN A 470 -21.03 -33.42 -36.81
N SER A 471 -20.11 -34.37 -36.97
CA SER A 471 -20.30 -35.59 -37.80
C SER A 471 -20.38 -36.89 -37.00
N THR A 472 -20.99 -37.93 -37.59
CA THR A 472 -21.34 -39.23 -36.99
C THR A 472 -20.19 -40.24 -36.88
N GLN A 473 -18.94 -39.86 -37.19
CA GLN A 473 -17.85 -40.82 -37.23
C GLN A 473 -17.03 -40.80 -35.94
N TYR A 474 -17.08 -41.90 -35.20
CA TYR A 474 -16.27 -42.15 -34.01
C TYR A 474 -14.94 -42.77 -34.41
N TYR A 475 -13.84 -42.14 -34.01
CA TYR A 475 -12.51 -42.71 -34.14
C TYR A 475 -11.84 -42.77 -32.77
N ALA A 476 -11.25 -43.93 -32.45
CA ALA A 476 -10.49 -44.14 -31.22
C ALA A 476 -9.19 -43.32 -31.29
N SER A 477 -9.15 -42.24 -30.52
CA SER A 477 -8.02 -41.33 -30.41
C SER A 477 -7.64 -41.15 -28.93
N LEU A 478 -6.38 -40.81 -28.65
CA LEU A 478 -5.87 -40.46 -27.31
C LEU A 478 -6.65 -39.29 -26.70
N ILE A 479 -7.26 -38.46 -27.56
CA ILE A 479 -8.30 -37.50 -27.25
C ILE A 479 -9.64 -38.13 -27.64
N PRO A 480 -10.59 -38.37 -26.71
CA PRO A 480 -11.89 -38.92 -27.08
C PRO A 480 -12.58 -38.02 -28.12
N VAL A 481 -12.82 -38.57 -29.31
CA VAL A 481 -13.63 -37.93 -30.35
C VAL A 481 -15.06 -38.38 -30.14
N ILE A 482 -15.92 -37.44 -29.73
CA ILE A 482 -17.31 -37.72 -29.40
C ILE A 482 -18.15 -37.32 -30.62
N GLY A 483 -18.55 -38.32 -31.41
CA GLY A 483 -19.50 -38.14 -32.51
C GLY A 483 -20.92 -37.90 -31.99
N ASN A 484 -21.74 -37.20 -32.74
CA ASN A 484 -23.18 -37.12 -32.45
C ASN A 484 -23.87 -38.42 -32.93
N THR A 485 -24.82 -38.96 -32.18
CA THR A 485 -25.54 -40.21 -32.53
C THR A 485 -26.56 -40.07 -33.68
N TYR A 486 -26.87 -38.84 -34.13
CA TYR A 486 -27.72 -38.59 -35.31
C TYR A 486 -27.03 -37.62 -36.30
N PRO A 487 -26.96 -37.94 -37.61
CA PRO A 487 -26.23 -37.16 -38.61
C PRO A 487 -26.86 -35.80 -38.90
N GLY A 488 -26.00 -34.77 -39.08
CA GLY A 488 -26.36 -33.48 -39.69
C GLY A 488 -26.81 -32.37 -38.73
N ARG A 489 -26.62 -32.52 -37.41
CA ARG A 489 -27.10 -31.54 -36.41
C ARG A 489 -26.01 -31.13 -35.41
N GLU A 490 -25.85 -29.81 -35.27
CA GLU A 490 -24.76 -29.15 -34.53
C GLU A 490 -24.81 -29.39 -33.01
N VAL A 491 -23.66 -29.66 -32.39
CA VAL A 491 -23.49 -29.65 -30.93
C VAL A 491 -23.25 -28.20 -30.51
N LEU A 492 -24.16 -27.66 -29.71
CA LEU A 492 -24.19 -26.25 -29.35
C LEU A 492 -23.83 -26.02 -27.87
N ALA A 493 -23.98 -27.04 -27.02
CA ALA A 493 -23.75 -26.93 -25.59
C ALA A 493 -23.05 -28.17 -25.01
N VAL A 494 -22.09 -27.93 -24.11
CA VAL A 494 -21.32 -28.96 -23.40
C VAL A 494 -21.10 -28.54 -21.94
N ALA A 495 -21.30 -29.45 -21.00
CA ALA A 495 -21.01 -29.25 -19.58
C ALA A 495 -20.47 -30.54 -18.94
N PHE A 496 -19.74 -30.40 -17.83
CA PHE A 496 -19.21 -31.53 -17.05
C PHE A 496 -19.69 -31.47 -15.61
N ASP A 497 -20.17 -32.60 -15.08
CA ASP A 497 -20.54 -32.73 -13.67
C ASP A 497 -19.29 -32.91 -12.77
N THR A 498 -19.50 -33.08 -11.45
CA THR A 498 -18.40 -33.28 -10.50
C THR A 498 -17.66 -34.61 -10.68
N ALA A 499 -18.29 -35.58 -11.36
CA ALA A 499 -17.69 -36.89 -11.69
C ALA A 499 -16.99 -36.87 -13.06
N ASN A 500 -16.93 -35.72 -13.74
CA ASN A 500 -16.46 -35.55 -15.12
C ASN A 500 -17.26 -36.36 -16.16
N VAL A 501 -18.53 -36.66 -15.90
CA VAL A 501 -19.46 -37.11 -16.94
C VAL A 501 -19.78 -35.89 -17.81
N MET A 502 -19.60 -36.04 -19.12
CA MET A 502 -19.87 -34.97 -20.08
C MET A 502 -21.34 -35.02 -20.48
N TYR A 503 -22.03 -33.89 -20.47
CA TYR A 503 -23.38 -33.72 -20.99
C TYR A 503 -23.32 -32.77 -22.17
N PHE A 504 -23.92 -33.16 -23.29
CA PHE A 504 -23.90 -32.37 -24.50
C PHE A 504 -25.24 -32.41 -25.24
N GLY A 505 -25.56 -31.31 -25.89
CA GLY A 505 -26.85 -31.07 -26.51
C GLY A 505 -26.74 -30.11 -27.69
N GLY A 506 -27.79 -30.09 -28.51
CA GLY A 506 -27.83 -29.31 -29.73
C GLY A 506 -29.18 -29.46 -30.41
N ALA A 507 -29.19 -29.62 -31.72
CA ALA A 507 -30.44 -29.79 -32.50
C ALA A 507 -30.95 -31.24 -32.58
N ALA A 508 -30.39 -32.19 -31.82
CA ALA A 508 -30.73 -33.62 -31.88
C ALA A 508 -32.15 -33.94 -31.35
N THR A 509 -32.88 -34.82 -32.04
CA THR A 509 -34.29 -35.21 -31.72
C THR A 509 -34.52 -36.71 -31.73
N ASP A 510 -35.50 -37.19 -30.95
CA ASP A 510 -36.02 -38.56 -31.06
C ASP A 510 -36.88 -38.76 -32.34
N ASP A 511 -37.31 -40.00 -32.62
CA ASP A 511 -38.11 -40.34 -33.80
C ASP A 511 -39.49 -39.64 -33.83
N SER A 512 -39.95 -39.14 -32.68
CA SER A 512 -41.17 -38.34 -32.54
C SER A 512 -40.91 -36.83 -32.66
N GLY A 513 -39.67 -36.42 -32.89
CA GLY A 513 -39.25 -35.03 -33.08
C GLY A 513 -38.94 -34.25 -31.79
N TYR A 514 -38.78 -34.91 -30.64
CA TYR A 514 -38.48 -34.24 -29.36
C TYR A 514 -36.98 -34.13 -29.09
N LEU A 515 -36.54 -32.96 -28.60
CA LEU A 515 -35.16 -32.71 -28.18
C LEU A 515 -34.76 -33.57 -26.97
N TYR A 516 -33.49 -33.98 -26.94
CA TYR A 516 -32.88 -34.71 -25.82
C TYR A 516 -31.42 -34.31 -25.57
N ILE A 517 -30.91 -34.60 -24.37
CA ILE A 517 -29.49 -34.46 -23.98
C ILE A 517 -28.79 -35.82 -24.05
N GLN A 518 -27.54 -35.82 -24.49
CA GLN A 518 -26.65 -36.98 -24.44
C GLN A 518 -25.68 -36.81 -23.28
N LYS A 519 -25.33 -37.91 -22.62
CA LYS A 519 -24.22 -37.96 -21.66
C LYS A 519 -23.17 -38.95 -22.16
N TYR A 520 -21.91 -38.65 -21.89
CA TYR A 520 -20.79 -39.54 -22.13
C TYR A 520 -20.09 -39.84 -20.80
N ASP A 521 -20.00 -41.13 -20.50
CA ASP A 521 -19.16 -41.70 -19.46
C ASP A 521 -18.21 -42.71 -20.10
N SER A 522 -16.94 -42.65 -19.72
CA SER A 522 -15.90 -43.57 -20.16
C SER A 522 -16.24 -45.05 -19.96
N ALA A 523 -17.01 -45.41 -18.94
CA ALA A 523 -17.36 -46.81 -18.66
C ALA A 523 -18.49 -47.34 -19.55
N ASN A 524 -19.38 -46.46 -20.02
CA ASN A 524 -20.64 -46.87 -20.64
C ASN A 524 -20.91 -46.22 -22.01
N GLY A 525 -19.95 -45.45 -22.54
CA GLY A 525 -20.08 -44.74 -23.80
C GLY A 525 -21.13 -43.62 -23.74
N ILE A 526 -21.67 -43.28 -24.91
CA ILE A 526 -22.73 -42.26 -25.02
C ILE A 526 -24.07 -42.88 -24.69
N GLN A 527 -24.81 -42.20 -23.81
CA GLN A 527 -26.16 -42.55 -23.42
C GLN A 527 -27.10 -41.37 -23.64
N LYS A 528 -28.33 -41.67 -24.04
CA LYS A 528 -29.43 -40.70 -24.07
C LYS A 528 -30.00 -40.52 -22.66
N LEU A 529 -30.24 -39.29 -22.21
CA LEU A 529 -31.08 -39.05 -21.05
C LEU A 529 -32.55 -39.28 -21.44
N ASN A 530 -33.21 -40.22 -20.76
CA ASN A 530 -34.57 -40.66 -21.11
C ASN A 530 -35.63 -39.66 -20.63
N GLY A 531 -35.93 -38.64 -21.43
CA GLY A 531 -37.04 -37.73 -21.19
C GLY A 531 -37.20 -36.75 -22.35
N ARG A 532 -38.44 -36.42 -22.70
CA ARG A 532 -38.76 -35.47 -23.77
C ARG A 532 -38.69 -34.04 -23.23
N ILE A 533 -37.88 -33.17 -23.84
CA ILE A 533 -37.74 -31.76 -23.42
C ILE A 533 -38.83 -30.89 -24.05
N ASN A 534 -38.78 -30.74 -25.37
CA ASN A 534 -39.72 -29.97 -26.18
C ASN A 534 -39.63 -30.45 -27.64
N LYS A 535 -40.67 -30.25 -28.46
CA LYS A 535 -40.68 -30.64 -29.87
C LYS A 535 -39.80 -29.68 -30.67
N TYR A 536 -38.93 -30.21 -31.53
CA TYR A 536 -38.02 -29.40 -32.34
C TYR A 536 -38.79 -28.49 -33.30
N LEU A 537 -38.46 -27.20 -33.24
CA LEU A 537 -38.89 -26.19 -34.20
C LEU A 537 -37.76 -25.96 -35.20
N LYS A 538 -38.08 -25.83 -36.49
CA LYS A 538 -37.10 -25.67 -37.57
C LYS A 538 -36.23 -24.42 -37.29
N GLY A 539 -34.98 -24.64 -36.88
CA GLY A 539 -34.02 -23.58 -36.49
C GLY A 539 -33.72 -23.47 -34.98
N GLY A 540 -34.32 -24.31 -34.11
CA GLY A 540 -34.19 -24.23 -32.64
C GLY A 540 -33.67 -25.52 -31.98
N GLY A 541 -32.70 -25.41 -31.05
CA GLY A 541 -32.13 -26.57 -30.34
C GLY A 541 -31.81 -26.27 -28.87
N VAL A 542 -31.10 -27.19 -28.20
CA VAL A 542 -30.49 -26.93 -26.90
C VAL A 542 -29.26 -26.04 -27.12
N TYR A 543 -29.32 -24.78 -26.68
CA TYR A 543 -28.23 -23.82 -26.87
C TYR A 543 -27.27 -23.79 -25.69
N THR A 544 -27.70 -24.26 -24.52
CA THR A 544 -26.89 -24.18 -23.31
C THR A 544 -27.25 -25.24 -22.28
N ILE A 545 -26.25 -25.69 -21.53
CA ILE A 545 -26.36 -26.64 -20.43
C ILE A 545 -25.56 -26.09 -19.25
N ALA A 546 -26.16 -26.11 -18.06
CA ALA A 546 -25.49 -25.76 -16.81
C ALA A 546 -25.68 -26.87 -15.78
N ILE A 547 -24.64 -27.11 -14.97
CA ILE A 547 -24.66 -28.13 -13.92
C ILE A 547 -24.19 -27.46 -12.63
N ASP A 548 -25.03 -27.48 -11.59
CA ASP A 548 -24.67 -26.90 -10.30
C ASP A 548 -23.76 -27.82 -9.46
N ASN A 549 -23.31 -27.32 -8.32
CA ASN A 549 -22.44 -28.07 -7.40
C ASN A 549 -23.11 -29.28 -6.72
N LYS A 550 -24.42 -29.45 -6.89
CA LYS A 550 -25.20 -30.62 -6.44
C LYS A 550 -25.50 -31.57 -7.60
N ASN A 551 -24.89 -31.36 -8.77
CA ASN A 551 -25.12 -32.10 -10.01
C ASN A 551 -26.56 -32.02 -10.54
N ASN A 552 -27.32 -30.98 -10.19
CA ASN A 552 -28.56 -30.73 -10.90
C ASN A 552 -28.25 -30.22 -12.30
N ILE A 553 -28.93 -30.78 -13.30
CA ILE A 553 -28.70 -30.47 -14.71
C ILE A 553 -29.82 -29.56 -15.20
N TYR A 554 -29.43 -28.42 -15.76
CA TYR A 554 -30.32 -27.43 -16.35
C TYR A 554 -29.99 -27.28 -17.82
N CYS A 555 -31.00 -27.15 -18.68
CA CYS A 555 -30.77 -26.78 -20.07
C CYS A 555 -31.83 -25.81 -20.58
N ALA A 556 -31.45 -25.03 -21.59
CA ALA A 556 -32.33 -24.07 -22.24
C ALA A 556 -31.94 -23.88 -23.70
N GLY A 557 -32.83 -23.24 -24.44
CA GLY A 557 -32.69 -23.01 -25.87
C GLY A 557 -33.93 -22.32 -26.39
N ASN A 558 -34.37 -22.73 -27.57
CA ASN A 558 -35.64 -22.27 -28.16
C ASN A 558 -36.80 -23.19 -27.76
N PHE A 559 -36.99 -23.43 -26.46
CA PHE A 559 -38.05 -24.32 -25.93
C PHE A 559 -39.30 -23.48 -25.67
N ILE A 560 -40.42 -23.67 -26.37
CA ILE A 560 -41.64 -22.88 -26.14
C ILE A 560 -42.71 -23.64 -25.35
N ASN A 561 -43.33 -23.02 -24.35
CA ASN A 561 -44.44 -23.60 -23.60
C ASN A 561 -45.80 -23.34 -24.28
N GLY A 562 -46.91 -23.77 -23.67
CA GLY A 562 -48.27 -23.62 -24.21
C GLY A 562 -48.70 -22.16 -24.48
N ASN A 563 -47.97 -21.18 -23.95
CA ASN A 563 -48.17 -19.75 -24.16
C ASN A 563 -47.16 -19.12 -25.14
N ILE A 564 -46.41 -19.95 -25.89
CA ILE A 564 -45.38 -19.54 -26.86
C ILE A 564 -44.26 -18.71 -26.20
N LYS A 565 -43.83 -19.10 -24.99
CA LYS A 565 -42.73 -18.46 -24.25
C LYS A 565 -41.57 -19.42 -24.02
N CYS A 566 -40.35 -18.90 -24.14
CA CYS A 566 -39.12 -19.61 -23.87
C CYS A 566 -38.89 -19.82 -22.37
N TYR A 567 -38.41 -21.01 -21.98
CA TYR A 567 -38.24 -21.42 -20.58
C TYR A 567 -37.00 -22.29 -20.36
N VAL A 568 -36.63 -22.45 -19.08
CA VAL A 568 -35.52 -23.32 -18.64
C VAL A 568 -36.08 -24.62 -18.08
N VAL A 569 -35.45 -25.75 -18.40
CA VAL A 569 -35.80 -27.05 -17.81
C VAL A 569 -34.71 -27.59 -16.90
N LYS A 570 -35.12 -28.33 -15.87
CA LYS A 570 -34.29 -29.08 -14.95
C LYS A 570 -34.58 -30.57 -15.06
N TRP A 571 -33.54 -31.38 -15.05
CA TRP A 571 -33.63 -32.83 -14.98
C TRP A 571 -33.87 -33.28 -13.52
N ASP A 572 -34.90 -34.11 -13.29
CA ASP A 572 -35.21 -34.64 -11.95
C ASP A 572 -34.69 -36.07 -11.69
N GLY A 573 -34.09 -36.70 -12.70
CA GLY A 573 -33.68 -38.11 -12.66
C GLY A 573 -34.51 -39.02 -13.57
N SER A 574 -35.69 -38.58 -13.99
CA SER A 574 -36.64 -39.34 -14.81
C SER A 574 -37.28 -38.52 -15.93
N GLN A 575 -37.54 -37.23 -15.72
CA GLN A 575 -38.18 -36.32 -16.68
C GLN A 575 -37.57 -34.91 -16.62
N TRP A 576 -37.85 -34.13 -17.67
CA TRP A 576 -37.46 -32.71 -17.75
C TRP A 576 -38.63 -31.84 -17.33
N ASN A 577 -38.44 -31.03 -16.29
CA ASN A 577 -39.47 -30.16 -15.74
C ASN A 577 -39.08 -28.69 -15.90
N GLU A 578 -40.06 -27.82 -16.14
CA GLU A 578 -39.85 -26.37 -16.17
C GLU A 578 -39.40 -25.83 -14.81
N VAL A 579 -38.43 -24.91 -14.82
CA VAL A 579 -37.95 -24.23 -13.61
C VAL A 579 -38.91 -23.08 -13.25
N VAL A 580 -39.84 -23.35 -12.33
CA VAL A 580 -40.90 -22.42 -11.91
C VAL A 580 -40.52 -21.54 -10.68
N GLY A 581 -41.28 -20.47 -10.44
CA GLY A 581 -41.14 -19.56 -9.29
C GLY A 581 -42.18 -18.44 -9.27
N THR A 582 -42.26 -17.65 -8.18
CA THR A 582 -43.27 -16.58 -7.95
C THR A 582 -43.29 -15.44 -8.99
N ASN A 583 -42.32 -15.40 -9.90
CA ASN A 583 -42.24 -14.51 -11.07
C ASN A 583 -41.90 -15.33 -12.32
N SER A 584 -42.79 -16.22 -12.77
CA SER A 584 -42.53 -17.22 -13.82
C SER A 584 -41.66 -16.69 -14.98
N PHE A 585 -40.54 -17.37 -15.27
CA PHE A 585 -39.61 -16.95 -16.32
C PHE A 585 -40.14 -17.34 -17.70
N ASN A 586 -40.88 -16.41 -18.31
CA ASN A 586 -41.56 -16.60 -19.58
C ASN A 586 -41.12 -15.54 -20.58
N VAL A 587 -40.10 -15.86 -21.38
CA VAL A 587 -39.44 -14.90 -22.26
C VAL A 587 -39.81 -15.06 -23.74
N SER A 588 -39.88 -13.96 -24.49
CA SER A 588 -40.35 -13.97 -25.89
C SER A 588 -39.29 -14.36 -26.93
N ALA A 589 -38.07 -14.66 -26.50
CA ALA A 589 -36.96 -15.02 -27.38
C ALA A 589 -36.11 -16.15 -26.77
N PRO A 590 -35.34 -16.87 -27.59
CA PRO A 590 -34.55 -18.02 -27.14
C PRO A 590 -33.53 -17.66 -26.06
N ILE A 591 -33.34 -18.59 -25.12
CA ILE A 591 -32.31 -18.50 -24.08
C ILE A 591 -31.03 -19.09 -24.64
N GLN A 592 -29.94 -18.33 -24.58
CA GLN A 592 -28.69 -18.66 -25.28
C GLN A 592 -27.56 -19.06 -24.34
N ALA A 593 -27.61 -18.66 -23.06
CA ALA A 593 -26.70 -19.20 -22.06
C ALA A 593 -27.34 -19.36 -20.69
N LEU A 594 -26.91 -20.41 -20.01
CA LEU A 594 -27.19 -20.74 -18.63
C LEU A 594 -25.87 -20.87 -17.87
N LEU A 595 -25.90 -20.51 -16.60
CA LEU A 595 -24.78 -20.70 -15.70
C LEU A 595 -25.25 -20.77 -14.24
N THR A 596 -24.52 -21.53 -13.41
CA THR A 596 -24.81 -21.69 -11.98
C THR A 596 -23.67 -21.17 -11.12
N ASP A 597 -23.97 -20.52 -9.99
CA ASP A 597 -22.98 -20.13 -8.98
C ASP A 597 -22.79 -21.19 -7.87
N THR A 598 -21.85 -20.96 -6.95
CA THR A 598 -21.59 -21.87 -5.81
C THR A 598 -22.73 -21.97 -4.80
N LEU A 599 -23.68 -21.06 -4.84
CA LEU A 599 -24.85 -21.09 -3.97
C LEU A 599 -26.01 -21.88 -4.62
N GLY A 600 -25.87 -22.26 -5.90
CA GLY A 600 -26.88 -22.98 -6.66
C GLY A 600 -27.88 -22.05 -7.36
N ASN A 601 -27.61 -20.75 -7.44
CA ASN A 601 -28.44 -19.84 -8.24
C ASN A 601 -28.19 -20.09 -9.72
N LEU A 602 -29.23 -19.97 -10.55
CA LEU A 602 -29.17 -20.16 -11.99
C LEU A 602 -29.37 -18.83 -12.71
N TYR A 603 -28.50 -18.51 -13.67
CA TYR A 603 -28.55 -17.29 -14.46
C TYR A 603 -28.86 -17.65 -15.91
N ALA A 604 -29.80 -16.95 -16.53
CA ALA A 604 -30.23 -17.14 -17.90
C ALA A 604 -30.14 -15.83 -18.69
N THR A 605 -29.62 -15.90 -19.92
CA THR A 605 -29.56 -14.75 -20.82
C THR A 605 -29.91 -15.16 -22.25
N GLY A 606 -30.41 -14.22 -23.04
CA GLY A 606 -30.81 -14.43 -24.42
C GLY A 606 -31.25 -13.12 -25.08
N ASP A 607 -31.88 -13.20 -26.25
CA ASP A 607 -32.34 -12.00 -26.99
C ASP A 607 -33.64 -11.39 -26.45
N PHE A 608 -34.11 -11.86 -25.29
CA PHE A 608 -35.39 -11.48 -24.72
C PHE A 608 -35.30 -10.17 -23.95
N THR A 609 -36.39 -9.42 -24.01
CA THR A 609 -36.51 -8.09 -23.41
C THR A 609 -37.49 -8.08 -22.25
N ASN A 610 -37.30 -7.15 -21.31
CA ASN A 610 -38.27 -6.85 -20.27
C ASN A 610 -39.43 -6.03 -20.84
N SER A 611 -40.42 -5.69 -20.00
CA SER A 611 -41.61 -4.94 -20.41
C SER A 611 -41.33 -3.55 -20.98
N LYS A 612 -40.12 -3.01 -20.77
CA LYS A 612 -39.65 -1.73 -21.30
C LYS A 612 -38.90 -1.88 -22.64
N GLY A 613 -38.78 -3.09 -23.17
CA GLY A 613 -38.07 -3.37 -24.42
C GLY A 613 -36.56 -3.55 -24.27
N TYR A 614 -36.02 -3.58 -23.05
CA TYR A 614 -34.59 -3.75 -22.81
C TYR A 614 -34.23 -5.21 -22.61
N LYS A 615 -33.17 -5.66 -23.28
CA LYS A 615 -32.65 -7.02 -23.12
C LYS A 615 -32.04 -7.20 -21.71
N TYR A 616 -32.17 -8.38 -21.12
CA TYR A 616 -31.80 -8.56 -19.71
C TYR A 616 -31.25 -9.95 -19.35
N VAL A 617 -30.57 -10.03 -18.20
CA VAL A 617 -30.17 -11.31 -17.56
C VAL A 617 -31.13 -11.63 -16.43
N ALA A 618 -31.71 -12.83 -16.48
CA ALA A 618 -32.59 -13.36 -15.45
C ALA A 618 -31.79 -14.23 -14.47
N LYS A 619 -32.11 -14.13 -13.18
CA LYS A 619 -31.56 -14.96 -12.12
C LYS A 619 -32.67 -15.69 -11.40
N TRP A 620 -32.52 -17.00 -11.25
CA TRP A 620 -33.28 -17.84 -10.36
C TRP A 620 -32.48 -18.13 -9.09
N ASP A 621 -33.07 -17.84 -7.94
CA ASP A 621 -32.42 -17.98 -6.63
C ASP A 621 -32.78 -19.28 -5.88
N GLY A 622 -33.51 -20.19 -6.54
CA GLY A 622 -34.08 -21.39 -5.95
C GLY A 622 -35.60 -21.33 -5.76
N ASN A 623 -36.19 -20.13 -5.72
CA ASN A 623 -37.62 -19.94 -5.49
C ASN A 623 -38.27 -18.96 -6.48
N SER A 624 -37.53 -17.95 -6.94
CA SER A 624 -38.06 -16.87 -7.76
C SER A 624 -37.10 -16.47 -8.87
N TRP A 625 -37.65 -15.99 -9.99
CA TRP A 625 -36.88 -15.36 -11.04
C TRP A 625 -36.88 -13.84 -10.85
N SER A 626 -35.73 -13.21 -11.11
CA SER A 626 -35.53 -11.78 -11.00
C SER A 626 -34.65 -11.25 -12.13
N GLU A 627 -34.92 -10.03 -12.58
CA GLU A 627 -34.08 -9.31 -13.52
C GLU A 627 -32.87 -8.72 -12.77
N VAL A 628 -31.65 -9.02 -13.23
CA VAL A 628 -30.42 -8.59 -12.55
C VAL A 628 -29.63 -7.57 -13.38
N LEU A 629 -29.83 -7.54 -14.70
CA LEU A 629 -29.20 -6.60 -15.62
C LEU A 629 -30.19 -6.28 -16.75
N GLY A 630 -30.63 -5.03 -16.94
CA GLY A 630 -31.57 -4.65 -18.02
C GLY A 630 -32.43 -3.39 -17.79
N ALA A 631 -32.34 -2.72 -16.63
CA ALA A 631 -33.35 -1.72 -16.28
C ALA A 631 -33.08 -0.26 -16.68
N ASP A 632 -31.85 0.19 -17.00
CA ASP A 632 -31.59 1.61 -17.30
C ASP A 632 -30.38 1.86 -18.21
N SER A 633 -30.52 1.67 -19.54
CA SER A 633 -29.69 2.42 -20.50
C SER A 633 -30.25 2.38 -21.91
N THR A 634 -30.03 3.46 -22.64
CA THR A 634 -30.40 3.76 -24.03
C THR A 634 -29.80 2.83 -25.10
N SER A 635 -29.38 1.60 -24.80
CA SER A 635 -28.72 0.72 -25.78
C SER A 635 -29.21 -0.73 -25.76
N ASN A 636 -29.66 -1.20 -26.94
CA ASN A 636 -30.18 -2.54 -27.26
C ASN A 636 -29.13 -3.68 -27.22
N VAL A 637 -28.11 -3.62 -26.35
CA VAL A 637 -26.83 -4.33 -26.55
C VAL A 637 -26.80 -5.77 -26.04
N LEU A 638 -27.73 -6.21 -25.20
CA LEU A 638 -27.68 -7.57 -24.61
C LEU A 638 -28.25 -8.64 -25.53
N GLY A 639 -27.77 -8.76 -26.77
CA GLY A 639 -28.16 -9.83 -27.68
C GLY A 639 -27.22 -11.04 -27.67
N SER A 640 -27.79 -12.24 -27.67
CA SER A 640 -27.11 -13.53 -27.85
C SER A 640 -25.82 -13.76 -27.06
N ALA A 641 -25.87 -13.93 -25.73
CA ALA A 641 -24.64 -13.91 -24.92
C ALA A 641 -24.31 -15.21 -24.17
N SER A 642 -23.01 -15.56 -24.06
CA SER A 642 -22.40 -16.54 -23.16
C SER A 642 -22.07 -15.90 -21.79
N ILE A 643 -22.24 -16.65 -20.68
CA ILE A 643 -22.06 -16.20 -19.29
C ILE A 643 -20.82 -16.88 -18.68
N LYS A 644 -19.93 -16.16 -17.96
CA LYS A 644 -18.74 -16.77 -17.30
C LYS A 644 -18.51 -16.27 -15.86
N LEU A 645 -18.05 -17.16 -14.95
CA LEU A 645 -17.68 -16.85 -13.56
C LEU A 645 -16.16 -16.88 -13.30
N ASP A 646 -15.67 -16.16 -12.29
CA ASP A 646 -14.27 -16.21 -11.80
C ASP A 646 -13.99 -17.46 -10.96
N ALA A 647 -12.75 -17.62 -10.50
CA ALA A 647 -12.35 -18.71 -9.61
C ALA A 647 -13.04 -18.68 -8.22
N ALA A 648 -13.71 -17.57 -7.88
CA ALA A 648 -14.55 -17.40 -6.69
C ALA A 648 -16.05 -17.48 -7.01
N TYR A 649 -16.41 -17.93 -8.22
CA TYR A 649 -17.76 -18.12 -8.72
C TYR A 649 -18.62 -16.84 -8.79
N LYS A 650 -17.99 -15.69 -9.03
CA LYS A 650 -18.65 -14.40 -9.34
C LYS A 650 -18.74 -14.15 -10.83
N LEU A 651 -19.86 -13.60 -11.29
CA LEU A 651 -20.11 -13.27 -12.70
C LEU A 651 -19.07 -12.27 -13.23
N MET A 652 -18.27 -12.71 -14.21
CA MET A 652 -17.18 -11.94 -14.82
C MET A 652 -17.57 -11.26 -16.13
N SER A 653 -18.27 -11.95 -17.03
CA SER A 653 -18.61 -11.38 -18.34
C SER A 653 -19.82 -12.04 -19.01
N VAL A 654 -20.45 -11.28 -19.90
CA VAL A 654 -21.55 -11.68 -20.80
C VAL A 654 -21.09 -11.34 -22.22
N ARG A 655 -20.89 -12.33 -23.12
CA ARG A 655 -20.26 -12.12 -24.45
C ARG A 655 -21.09 -12.67 -25.61
N LYS A 656 -21.19 -11.95 -26.73
CA LYS A 656 -21.75 -12.50 -27.98
C LYS A 656 -20.71 -13.31 -28.74
N ASP A 657 -21.02 -14.57 -29.06
CA ASP A 657 -20.18 -15.37 -29.93
C ASP A 657 -20.50 -15.02 -31.40
N PHE A 658 -19.44 -14.79 -32.18
CA PHE A 658 -19.37 -14.20 -33.52
C PHE A 658 -19.47 -12.66 -33.61
N ILE A 659 -18.29 -12.09 -33.86
CA ILE A 659 -17.95 -10.75 -34.37
C ILE A 659 -18.39 -9.57 -33.49
N SER A 660 -17.36 -8.98 -32.87
CA SER A 660 -17.26 -7.62 -32.31
C SER A 660 -17.90 -7.30 -30.93
N TYR A 661 -17.07 -6.60 -30.14
CA TYR A 661 -17.28 -5.91 -28.85
C TYR A 661 -17.38 -6.77 -27.57
N GLN A 662 -16.35 -6.65 -26.72
CA GLN A 662 -16.31 -7.24 -25.37
C GLN A 662 -16.62 -6.18 -24.30
N TYR A 663 -17.61 -6.47 -23.44
CA TYR A 663 -17.84 -5.82 -22.15
C TYR A 663 -17.53 -6.82 -21.02
N ILE A 664 -16.83 -6.38 -19.97
CA ILE A 664 -16.60 -7.11 -18.71
C ILE A 664 -17.26 -6.27 -17.61
N ALA A 665 -18.31 -6.80 -16.98
CA ALA A 665 -19.01 -6.16 -15.87
C ALA A 665 -18.85 -7.04 -14.63
N ALA A 666 -18.27 -6.48 -13.56
CA ALA A 666 -18.23 -7.09 -12.24
C ALA A 666 -19.18 -6.33 -11.32
N PHE A 667 -20.22 -6.97 -10.77
CA PHE A 667 -21.03 -6.38 -9.70
C PHE A 667 -21.45 -7.37 -8.61
N ASN A 668 -21.60 -6.78 -7.41
CA ASN A 668 -21.81 -7.39 -6.10
C ASN A 668 -23.29 -7.69 -5.81
N CYS A 669 -23.53 -8.79 -5.10
CA CYS A 669 -24.86 -9.23 -4.63
C CYS A 669 -25.31 -8.44 -3.37
N VAL A 670 -26.58 -8.00 -3.34
CA VAL A 670 -27.19 -7.37 -2.16
C VAL A 670 -27.52 -8.46 -1.14
N SER A 671 -26.76 -8.48 -0.04
CA SER A 671 -26.92 -9.45 1.04
C SER A 671 -28.06 -9.04 1.97
N THR A 672 -28.88 -10.00 2.39
CA THR A 672 -29.80 -9.85 3.55
C THR A 672 -29.05 -9.61 4.88
N ALA A 673 -27.76 -9.93 4.90
CA ALA A 673 -26.86 -9.71 6.02
C ALA A 673 -26.71 -8.19 6.34
N LYS A 674 -26.84 -7.88 7.62
CA LYS A 674 -26.64 -6.54 8.20
C LYS A 674 -25.16 -6.29 8.39
N GLU A 675 -24.75 -5.08 8.05
CA GLU A 675 -23.37 -4.66 8.16
C GLU A 675 -23.07 -4.16 9.57
N ILE A 676 -21.97 -4.66 10.15
CA ILE A 676 -21.36 -4.09 11.36
C ILE A 676 -20.09 -3.38 10.90
N PHE A 677 -20.01 -2.09 11.24
CA PHE A 677 -18.94 -1.20 10.81
C PHE A 677 -18.45 -0.36 12.00
N GLY A 678 -17.13 -0.29 12.17
CA GLY A 678 -16.50 0.46 13.26
C GLY A 678 -15.02 0.75 13.02
N LYS A 679 -14.42 1.50 13.96
CA LYS A 679 -12.98 1.82 13.96
C LYS A 679 -12.30 1.30 15.22
N VAL A 680 -10.98 1.13 15.15
CA VAL A 680 -10.12 0.89 16.31
C VAL A 680 -9.08 2.00 16.35
N ILE A 681 -9.13 2.83 17.39
CA ILE A 681 -8.30 4.04 17.54
C ILE A 681 -7.77 4.18 18.97
N THR A 682 -6.70 4.93 19.20
CA THR A 682 -6.20 5.23 20.55
C THR A 682 -7.04 6.33 21.24
N PRO A 683 -6.86 6.60 22.55
CA PRO A 683 -7.49 7.74 23.23
C PRO A 683 -7.20 9.11 22.59
N LEU A 684 -6.10 9.22 21.83
CA LEU A 684 -5.74 10.43 21.07
C LEU A 684 -6.17 10.36 19.59
N ASN A 685 -7.10 9.48 19.24
CA ASN A 685 -7.59 9.25 17.88
C ASN A 685 -6.52 8.78 16.87
N LYS A 686 -5.39 8.22 17.33
CA LYS A 686 -4.42 7.58 16.43
C LYS A 686 -4.99 6.24 15.93
N ILE A 687 -4.71 5.88 14.68
CA ILE A 687 -5.26 4.69 14.03
C ILE A 687 -4.56 3.41 14.53
N ILE A 688 -5.34 2.36 14.85
CA ILE A 688 -4.81 1.04 15.21
C ILE A 688 -5.15 0.02 14.12
N GLN A 689 -4.11 -0.38 13.36
CA GLN A 689 -4.21 -1.34 12.26
C GLN A 689 -4.01 -2.79 12.76
N ASN A 690 -4.55 -3.74 11.99
CA ASN A 690 -4.40 -5.19 12.23
C ASN A 690 -4.86 -5.63 13.63
N ALA A 691 -5.78 -4.89 14.26
CA ALA A 691 -6.49 -5.36 15.44
C ALA A 691 -7.50 -6.42 14.99
N SER A 692 -7.55 -7.58 15.65
CA SER A 692 -8.48 -8.66 15.32
C SER A 692 -9.79 -8.47 16.07
N ILE A 693 -10.88 -8.21 15.35
CA ILE A 693 -12.23 -8.10 15.90
C ILE A 693 -12.85 -9.49 15.85
N LYS A 694 -12.89 -10.15 17.02
CA LYS A 694 -13.55 -11.43 17.19
C LYS A 694 -15.03 -11.20 17.39
N TYR A 695 -15.86 -12.05 16.79
CA TYR A 695 -17.30 -12.07 17.01
C TYR A 695 -17.76 -13.46 17.43
N TYR A 696 -18.77 -13.51 18.30
CA TYR A 696 -19.36 -14.72 18.86
C TYR A 696 -20.86 -14.51 19.13
N GLY A 697 -21.60 -15.59 19.36
CA GLY A 697 -23.07 -15.60 19.43
C GLY A 697 -23.62 -16.63 18.46
N ALA A 698 -24.54 -16.23 17.57
CA ALA A 698 -25.11 -17.12 16.54
C ALA A 698 -24.08 -17.61 15.49
N ALA A 699 -22.97 -16.90 15.33
CA ALA A 699 -21.80 -17.37 14.59
C ALA A 699 -20.52 -16.93 15.31
N LYS A 700 -19.41 -17.64 15.05
CA LYS A 700 -18.10 -17.33 15.60
C LYS A 700 -17.08 -17.14 14.48
N GLY A 701 -16.23 -16.15 14.62
CA GLY A 701 -15.16 -15.87 13.67
C GLY A 701 -14.40 -14.59 14.04
N ASN A 702 -13.63 -14.08 13.10
CA ASN A 702 -12.89 -12.84 13.26
C ASN A 702 -12.82 -12.05 11.95
N THR A 703 -12.52 -10.77 12.08
CA THR A 703 -12.02 -9.91 11.01
C THR A 703 -10.88 -9.06 11.56
N SER A 704 -10.21 -8.27 10.72
CA SER A 704 -9.14 -7.37 11.15
C SER A 704 -9.43 -5.93 10.75
N SER A 705 -8.95 -4.98 11.55
CA SER A 705 -8.93 -3.57 11.15
C SER A 705 -7.91 -3.35 10.03
N ASP A 706 -8.30 -2.56 9.03
CA ASP A 706 -7.47 -2.21 7.87
C ASP A 706 -6.44 -1.11 8.19
N PHE A 707 -5.80 -0.56 7.16
CA PHE A 707 -4.80 0.51 7.29
C PHE A 707 -5.37 1.84 7.82
N LEU A 708 -6.70 2.01 7.80
CA LEU A 708 -7.42 3.14 8.39
C LEU A 708 -7.97 2.82 9.79
N GLY A 709 -7.68 1.64 10.31
CA GLY A 709 -8.23 1.14 11.57
C GLY A 709 -9.71 0.77 11.46
N VAL A 710 -10.25 0.67 10.24
CA VAL A 710 -11.65 0.36 9.98
C VAL A 710 -11.82 -1.15 9.92
N TYR A 711 -12.86 -1.66 10.58
CA TYR A 711 -13.30 -3.04 10.41
C TYR A 711 -14.75 -3.07 9.93
N LYS A 712 -15.04 -4.04 9.05
CA LYS A 712 -16.35 -4.20 8.44
C LYS A 712 -16.61 -5.66 8.13
N PHE A 713 -17.79 -6.14 8.49
CA PHE A 713 -18.25 -7.48 8.13
C PHE A 713 -19.79 -7.54 8.18
N LYS A 714 -20.34 -8.59 7.56
CA LYS A 714 -21.78 -8.78 7.42
C LYS A 714 -22.24 -9.97 8.24
N MET A 715 -23.37 -9.81 8.92
CA MET A 715 -23.98 -10.81 9.80
C MET A 715 -25.46 -10.96 9.50
N ASN A 716 -26.00 -12.17 9.70
CA ASN A 716 -27.44 -12.38 9.60
C ASN A 716 -28.17 -11.77 10.81
N SER A 717 -29.49 -11.73 10.79
CA SER A 717 -30.27 -11.22 11.92
C SER A 717 -30.24 -12.19 13.09
N ALA A 718 -29.38 -11.94 14.08
CA ALA A 718 -29.28 -12.73 15.32
C ALA A 718 -28.55 -11.94 16.43
N ASN A 719 -28.28 -12.61 17.56
CA ASN A 719 -27.48 -12.05 18.65
C ASN A 719 -25.99 -12.23 18.39
N TYR A 720 -25.22 -11.15 18.51
CA TYR A 720 -23.77 -11.16 18.34
C TYR A 720 -23.09 -10.30 19.40
N THR A 721 -21.88 -10.68 19.78
CA THR A 721 -20.97 -9.83 20.55
C THR A 721 -19.65 -9.74 19.81
N ILE A 722 -19.11 -8.53 19.75
CA ILE A 722 -17.83 -8.22 19.10
C ILE A 722 -16.82 -7.76 20.14
N ARG A 723 -15.58 -8.25 20.04
CA ARG A 723 -14.47 -7.94 20.94
C ARG A 723 -13.16 -7.85 20.17
N PRO A 724 -12.46 -6.70 20.19
CA PRO A 724 -11.15 -6.58 19.58
C PRO A 724 -10.05 -7.23 20.44
N THR A 725 -8.98 -7.67 19.77
CA THR A 725 -7.75 -8.19 20.39
C THR A 725 -6.56 -7.82 19.52
N LYS A 726 -5.39 -7.55 20.12
CA LYS A 726 -4.17 -7.23 19.36
C LYS A 726 -2.92 -7.57 20.18
N ASN A 727 -2.07 -8.43 19.62
CA ASN A 727 -0.76 -8.84 20.20
C ASN A 727 0.36 -8.91 19.15
N ASN A 728 0.10 -8.42 17.94
CA ASN A 728 0.95 -8.57 16.76
C ASN A 728 1.86 -7.37 16.49
N ASP A 729 2.12 -6.51 17.47
CA ASP A 729 3.07 -5.40 17.30
C ASP A 729 4.46 -5.94 17.00
N ILE A 730 5.15 -5.31 16.04
CA ILE A 730 6.52 -5.68 15.64
C ILE A 730 7.46 -5.44 16.83
N THR A 731 7.42 -4.22 17.37
CA THR A 731 8.12 -3.83 18.60
C THR A 731 7.16 -3.90 19.78
N LYS A 732 7.33 -4.89 20.66
CA LYS A 732 6.39 -5.18 21.77
C LYS A 732 6.30 -4.06 22.81
N ALA A 733 7.43 -3.42 23.09
CA ALA A 733 7.55 -2.26 24.00
C ALA A 733 7.35 -0.90 23.30
N ASN A 734 6.82 -0.86 22.07
CA ASN A 734 6.53 0.41 21.41
C ASN A 734 5.55 1.24 22.27
N GLY A 735 5.93 2.48 22.58
CA GLY A 735 5.20 3.38 23.47
C GLY A 735 5.21 2.98 24.95
N VAL A 736 6.11 2.06 25.35
CA VAL A 736 6.27 1.67 26.76
C VAL A 736 7.74 1.84 27.10
N THR A 737 8.03 2.83 27.93
CA THR A 737 9.40 3.30 28.19
C THR A 737 9.63 3.60 29.67
N SER A 738 10.84 4.03 29.99
CA SER A 738 11.27 4.36 31.35
C SER A 738 10.45 5.49 31.97
N VAL A 739 9.94 6.43 31.15
CA VAL A 739 9.05 7.50 31.64
C VAL A 739 7.67 6.99 32.01
N ASP A 740 7.15 5.95 31.34
CA ASP A 740 5.87 5.33 31.71
C ASP A 740 5.96 4.62 33.05
N VAL A 741 7.09 3.94 33.29
CA VAL A 741 7.42 3.31 34.58
C VAL A 741 7.47 4.37 35.68
N LEU A 742 8.16 5.49 35.43
CA LEU A 742 8.26 6.62 36.36
C LEU A 742 6.89 7.24 36.68
N LEU A 743 6.06 7.50 35.67
CA LEU A 743 4.70 8.05 35.83
C LEU A 743 3.80 7.11 36.63
N THR A 744 3.90 5.81 36.39
CA THR A 744 3.14 4.78 37.12
C THR A 744 3.60 4.70 38.58
N GLN A 745 4.90 4.75 38.86
CA GLN A 745 5.43 4.81 40.22
C GLN A 745 4.95 6.06 40.96
N ARG A 746 4.96 7.24 40.33
CA ARG A 746 4.46 8.49 40.92
C ARG A 746 2.97 8.43 41.25
N HIS A 747 2.19 7.71 40.45
CA HIS A 747 0.79 7.47 40.75
C HIS A 747 0.61 6.61 41.99
N ILE A 748 1.37 5.51 42.10
CA ILE A 748 1.35 4.62 43.28
C ILE A 748 1.78 5.39 44.54
N LEU A 749 2.80 6.24 44.43
CA LEU A 749 3.31 7.09 45.51
C LEU A 749 2.43 8.33 45.78
N ASN A 750 1.36 8.52 45.00
CA ASN A 750 0.45 9.66 45.08
C ASN A 750 1.15 11.04 44.94
N THR A 751 2.28 11.10 44.24
CA THR A 751 3.00 12.35 43.95
C THR A 751 2.53 13.01 42.64
N THR A 752 2.19 12.20 41.63
CA THR A 752 1.54 12.66 40.39
C THR A 752 0.51 11.63 39.96
N LYS A 753 -0.77 12.02 39.89
CA LYS A 753 -1.85 11.09 39.52
C LYS A 753 -1.96 10.90 38.00
N LEU A 754 -2.19 9.68 37.55
CA LEU A 754 -2.69 9.39 36.22
C LEU A 754 -4.13 9.90 36.10
N ASN A 755 -4.33 10.92 35.27
CA ASN A 755 -5.55 11.73 35.22
C ASN A 755 -6.53 11.32 34.12
N SER A 756 -6.55 10.05 33.72
CA SER A 756 -7.44 9.55 32.69
C SER A 756 -7.79 8.08 32.93
N PRO A 757 -9.06 7.67 32.71
CA PRO A 757 -9.45 6.27 32.86
C PRO A 757 -8.63 5.35 31.95
N TYR A 758 -8.27 5.79 30.74
CA TYR A 758 -7.46 4.98 29.84
C TYR A 758 -5.99 4.87 30.30
N LYS A 759 -5.42 5.88 30.98
CA LYS A 759 -4.08 5.78 31.60
C LYS A 759 -4.08 4.79 32.76
N LEU A 760 -5.13 4.78 33.57
CA LEU A 760 -5.29 3.81 34.66
C LEU A 760 -5.43 2.38 34.12
N ILE A 761 -6.19 2.18 33.02
CA ILE A 761 -6.26 0.89 32.31
C ILE A 761 -4.90 0.51 31.71
N ALA A 762 -4.16 1.46 31.15
CA ALA A 762 -2.82 1.21 30.61
C ALA A 762 -1.83 0.79 31.71
N ALA A 763 -1.94 1.37 32.90
CA ALA A 763 -1.07 1.09 34.04
C ALA A 763 -1.34 -0.27 34.72
N ASP A 764 -2.59 -0.77 34.70
CA ASP A 764 -2.96 -2.12 35.17
C ASP A 764 -2.55 -3.18 34.14
N VAL A 765 -1.24 -3.42 34.00
CA VAL A 765 -0.68 -4.31 32.97
C VAL A 765 -0.84 -5.78 33.31
N ASP A 766 -1.02 -6.16 34.58
CA ASP A 766 -1.32 -7.54 34.96
C ASP A 766 -2.83 -7.87 34.97
N GLY A 767 -3.68 -6.83 34.98
CA GLY A 767 -5.13 -6.95 34.75
C GLY A 767 -5.89 -7.36 36.01
N ASN A 768 -5.29 -7.16 37.18
CA ASN A 768 -5.87 -7.44 38.49
C ASN A 768 -6.79 -6.28 38.97
N LYS A 769 -6.84 -5.16 38.23
CA LYS A 769 -7.63 -3.94 38.50
C LYS A 769 -7.06 -3.06 39.63
N VAL A 770 -5.81 -3.26 40.01
CA VAL A 770 -5.11 -2.57 41.10
C VAL A 770 -3.71 -2.20 40.65
N ILE A 771 -3.48 -0.90 40.42
CA ILE A 771 -2.17 -0.39 39.98
C ILE A 771 -1.20 -0.40 41.16
N ASN A 772 -0.17 -1.23 41.08
CA ASN A 772 0.82 -1.38 42.16
C ASN A 772 2.23 -1.70 41.63
N SER A 773 3.16 -2.02 42.53
CA SER A 773 4.56 -2.30 42.16
C SER A 773 4.74 -3.51 41.25
N VAL A 774 3.79 -4.45 41.23
CA VAL A 774 3.80 -5.59 40.31
C VAL A 774 3.61 -5.12 38.86
N ASP A 775 2.77 -4.12 38.61
CA ASP A 775 2.60 -3.54 37.27
C ASP A 775 3.90 -2.88 36.78
N VAL A 776 4.52 -2.09 37.65
CA VAL A 776 5.83 -1.46 37.41
C VAL A 776 6.87 -2.53 37.05
N LEU A 777 6.94 -3.64 37.81
CA LEU A 777 7.85 -4.75 37.54
C LEU A 777 7.59 -5.39 36.16
N ARG A 778 6.32 -5.58 35.78
CA ARG A 778 5.95 -6.16 34.48
C ARG A 778 6.30 -5.23 33.32
N MET A 779 6.06 -3.92 33.46
CA MET A 779 6.47 -2.93 32.47
C MET A 779 7.98 -2.94 32.25
N LYS A 780 8.77 -2.97 33.34
CA LYS A 780 10.23 -3.10 33.28
C LYS A 780 10.67 -4.35 32.50
N ARG A 781 10.05 -5.50 32.75
CA ARG A 781 10.37 -6.77 32.05
C ARG A 781 10.07 -6.70 30.56
N LEU A 782 9.01 -6.00 30.14
CA LEU A 782 8.69 -5.77 28.72
C LEU A 782 9.74 -4.88 28.04
N ILE A 783 10.15 -3.78 28.69
CA ILE A 783 11.17 -2.85 28.19
C ILE A 783 12.53 -3.54 28.04
N LEU A 784 12.89 -4.37 29.02
CA LEU A 784 14.12 -5.18 29.01
C LEU A 784 14.07 -6.35 28.01
N GLY A 785 12.95 -6.53 27.29
CA GLY A 785 12.76 -7.63 26.35
C GLY A 785 12.75 -9.02 27.00
N THR A 786 12.60 -9.09 28.32
CA THR A 786 12.51 -10.36 29.06
C THR A 786 11.13 -10.98 28.88
N ASP A 787 10.10 -10.14 28.88
CA ASP A 787 8.74 -10.52 28.51
C ASP A 787 8.40 -9.90 27.14
N THR A 788 7.62 -10.59 26.32
CA THR A 788 7.17 -10.08 25.00
C THR A 788 5.70 -9.65 25.00
N THR A 789 4.98 -9.92 26.09
CA THR A 789 3.58 -9.57 26.35
C THR A 789 3.36 -9.48 27.87
N PHE A 790 2.24 -8.89 28.30
CA PHE A 790 1.80 -9.00 29.69
C PHE A 790 0.86 -10.19 29.86
N THR A 791 1.04 -10.96 30.93
CA THR A 791 0.16 -12.12 31.21
C THR A 791 -0.88 -11.73 32.24
N LYS A 792 -2.16 -11.79 31.84
CA LYS A 792 -3.29 -11.70 32.76
C LYS A 792 -3.62 -13.10 33.28
N THR A 793 -3.75 -13.24 34.60
CA THR A 793 -4.18 -14.51 35.23
C THR A 793 -5.58 -14.36 35.78
N VAL A 794 -6.55 -15.05 35.16
CA VAL A 794 -7.95 -15.09 35.65
C VAL A 794 -8.34 -16.54 35.90
N VAL A 795 -8.60 -16.88 37.17
CA VAL A 795 -9.27 -18.09 37.71
C VAL A 795 -8.65 -19.46 37.35
N THR A 796 -7.83 -19.58 36.29
CA THR A 796 -6.91 -20.69 35.92
C THR A 796 -6.37 -20.50 34.49
N THR A 797 -6.86 -19.51 33.72
CA THR A 797 -6.42 -19.22 32.35
C THR A 797 -5.44 -18.06 32.31
N LYS A 798 -4.31 -18.25 31.60
CA LYS A 798 -3.34 -17.20 31.26
C LYS A 798 -3.67 -16.64 29.89
N THR A 799 -3.83 -15.33 29.79
CA THR A 799 -4.00 -14.62 28.51
C THR A 799 -2.93 -13.57 28.36
N ASP A 800 -2.13 -13.73 27.30
CA ASP A 800 -1.14 -12.76 26.90
C ASP A 800 -1.81 -11.56 26.22
N ARG A 801 -1.39 -10.35 26.57
CA ARG A 801 -1.96 -9.11 26.07
C ARG A 801 -0.91 -7.99 25.97
N LEU A 802 -1.04 -7.16 24.95
CA LEU A 802 -0.32 -5.89 24.79
C LEU A 802 -1.27 -4.69 24.74
N TRP A 803 -2.55 -4.96 24.52
CA TRP A 803 -3.59 -3.97 24.31
C TRP A 803 -4.85 -4.40 25.05
N GLU A 804 -5.55 -3.41 25.59
CA GLU A 804 -6.94 -3.51 26.01
C GLU A 804 -7.82 -2.64 25.11
N PHE A 805 -9.11 -2.95 25.05
CA PHE A 805 -10.05 -2.22 24.21
C PHE A 805 -11.27 -1.83 25.02
N VAL A 806 -11.74 -0.60 24.82
CA VAL A 806 -12.94 -0.06 25.45
C VAL A 806 -13.92 0.34 24.36
N ASP A 807 -15.20 0.00 24.49
CA ASP A 807 -16.27 0.54 23.66
C ASP A 807 -16.22 2.09 23.74
N SER A 808 -16.07 2.77 22.60
CA SER A 808 -15.97 4.24 22.59
C SER A 808 -17.24 4.93 23.10
N GLY A 809 -18.39 4.24 23.07
CA GLY A 809 -19.64 4.73 23.64
C GLY A 809 -19.77 4.49 25.15
N TYR A 810 -18.79 3.85 25.80
CA TYR A 810 -18.82 3.59 27.24
C TYR A 810 -18.50 4.87 28.02
N ALA A 811 -19.49 5.37 28.77
CA ALA A 811 -19.28 6.41 29.76
C ALA A 811 -18.80 5.78 31.08
N PHE A 812 -17.58 6.12 31.51
CA PHE A 812 -17.04 5.65 32.79
C PHE A 812 -17.85 6.23 33.97
N PRO A 813 -18.45 5.39 34.82
CA PRO A 813 -19.19 5.87 36.00
C PRO A 813 -18.28 6.60 37.01
N ASP A 814 -17.06 6.11 37.16
CA ASP A 814 -16.00 6.73 37.94
C ASP A 814 -14.72 6.80 37.10
N THR A 815 -14.26 8.00 36.77
CA THR A 815 -13.05 8.21 35.97
C THR A 815 -11.76 7.95 36.74
N THR A 816 -11.83 7.87 38.08
CA THR A 816 -10.71 7.59 38.98
C THR A 816 -10.58 6.10 39.31
N ASN A 817 -11.64 5.32 39.08
CA ASN A 817 -11.64 3.86 39.14
C ASN A 817 -12.40 3.28 37.93
N PRO A 818 -11.74 3.13 36.76
CA PRO A 818 -12.42 2.77 35.52
C PRO A 818 -12.78 1.28 35.40
N PHE A 819 -12.59 0.48 36.45
CA PHE A 819 -12.78 -0.97 36.42
C PHE A 819 -14.11 -1.39 37.07
N PRO A 820 -14.87 -2.34 36.48
CA PRO A 820 -14.69 -2.88 35.13
C PRO A 820 -15.13 -1.87 34.06
N PHE A 821 -14.60 -2.02 32.86
CA PHE A 821 -15.01 -1.28 31.67
C PHE A 821 -15.62 -2.21 30.63
N LYS A 822 -16.34 -1.64 29.66
CA LYS A 822 -16.98 -2.41 28.59
C LYS A 822 -15.98 -2.67 27.46
N ASP A 823 -15.47 -3.90 27.40
CA ASP A 823 -14.46 -4.34 26.42
C ASP A 823 -15.05 -4.92 25.12
N SER A 824 -16.38 -4.95 25.02
CA SER A 824 -17.11 -5.60 23.94
C SER A 824 -18.45 -4.93 23.68
N ILE A 825 -18.94 -5.03 22.45
CA ILE A 825 -20.23 -4.49 22.04
C ILE A 825 -21.15 -5.66 21.69
N SER A 826 -22.34 -5.69 22.31
CA SER A 826 -23.34 -6.72 22.07
C SER A 826 -24.54 -6.17 21.31
N PHE A 827 -25.02 -6.96 20.35
CA PHE A 827 -26.20 -6.70 19.55
C PHE A 827 -27.24 -7.77 19.87
N THR A 828 -28.42 -7.32 20.28
CA THR A 828 -29.60 -8.19 20.43
C THR A 828 -30.44 -8.08 19.17
N ASN A 829 -30.75 -9.20 18.53
CA ASN A 829 -31.54 -9.33 17.31
C ASN A 829 -31.14 -8.29 16.26
N LEU A 830 -29.99 -8.49 15.62
CA LEU A 830 -29.43 -7.54 14.64
C LEU A 830 -30.40 -7.27 13.47
N THR A 831 -31.25 -6.25 13.60
CA THR A 831 -32.31 -5.94 12.63
C THR A 831 -31.91 -4.90 11.58
N SER A 832 -30.88 -4.11 11.86
CA SER A 832 -30.39 -3.03 11.00
C SER A 832 -28.86 -3.04 10.92
N ASN A 833 -28.30 -2.35 9.92
CA ASN A 833 -26.87 -2.05 9.91
C ASN A 833 -26.49 -1.31 11.20
N LYS A 834 -25.32 -1.64 11.75
CA LYS A 834 -24.73 -1.00 12.92
C LYS A 834 -23.45 -0.31 12.48
N ILE A 835 -23.57 0.99 12.23
CA ILE A 835 -22.46 1.88 11.90
C ILE A 835 -21.87 2.46 13.19
N ASN A 836 -20.63 2.94 13.14
CA ASN A 836 -19.91 3.61 14.24
C ASN A 836 -19.67 2.76 15.50
N GLN A 837 -19.41 1.47 15.34
CA GLN A 837 -19.07 0.57 16.45
C GLN A 837 -17.58 0.71 16.82
N THR A 838 -17.18 1.86 17.35
CA THR A 838 -15.76 2.18 17.54
C THR A 838 -15.24 1.64 18.88
N PHE A 839 -13.99 1.19 18.88
CA PHE A 839 -13.26 0.81 20.08
C PHE A 839 -12.06 1.74 20.29
N ILE A 840 -11.85 2.15 21.53
CA ILE A 840 -10.64 2.82 21.99
C ILE A 840 -9.64 1.73 22.44
N GLY A 841 -8.58 1.54 21.67
CA GLY A 841 -7.47 0.66 22.01
C GLY A 841 -6.46 1.36 22.92
N VAL A 842 -6.22 0.77 24.07
CA VAL A 842 -5.30 1.22 25.12
C VAL A 842 -4.07 0.33 25.07
N LYS A 843 -2.91 0.89 24.68
CA LYS A 843 -1.64 0.16 24.74
C LYS A 843 -1.28 -0.02 26.22
N LEU A 844 -1.21 -1.27 26.68
CA LEU A 844 -0.80 -1.54 28.05
C LEU A 844 0.64 -1.10 28.25
N GLY A 845 0.89 -0.44 29.38
CA GLY A 845 2.16 0.19 29.74
C GLY A 845 2.40 1.58 29.15
N ASP A 846 1.59 2.05 28.19
CA ASP A 846 1.71 3.39 27.61
C ASP A 846 0.79 4.36 28.37
N VAL A 847 1.33 5.04 29.38
CA VAL A 847 0.54 5.92 30.26
C VAL A 847 0.66 7.40 29.87
N ASN A 848 1.48 7.72 28.87
CA ASN A 848 1.68 9.06 28.35
C ASN A 848 1.12 9.27 26.91
N TYR A 849 0.65 8.20 26.26
CA TYR A 849 0.08 8.12 24.90
C TYR A 849 1.07 8.35 23.75
N ASP A 850 2.35 8.04 23.96
CA ASP A 850 3.40 8.23 22.98
C ASP A 850 3.53 7.08 21.98
N TRP A 851 2.75 5.99 22.11
CA TRP A 851 2.71 4.91 21.11
C TRP A 851 2.57 5.44 19.67
N ASN A 852 3.39 4.89 18.78
CA ASN A 852 3.48 5.34 17.40
C ASN A 852 3.46 4.16 16.40
N ALA A 853 2.50 4.17 15.48
CA ALA A 853 2.31 3.12 14.49
C ALA A 853 3.44 3.01 13.43
N THR A 854 4.28 4.04 13.28
CA THR A 854 5.29 4.12 12.19
C THR A 854 6.74 4.05 12.65
N VAL A 855 7.00 3.96 13.95
CA VAL A 855 8.37 4.11 14.48
C VAL A 855 9.05 2.75 14.67
N ALA A 856 10.15 2.55 13.96
CA ALA A 856 11.31 1.83 14.47
C ALA A 856 12.18 2.84 15.24
N ARG A 857 12.56 2.47 16.45
CA ARG A 857 13.20 3.27 17.52
C ARG A 857 14.02 4.49 17.06
N GLN A 858 13.69 5.70 17.53
CA GLN A 858 14.35 6.96 17.13
C GLN A 858 15.24 7.53 18.26
N MET A 859 16.45 8.00 17.90
CA MET A 859 17.35 8.68 18.83
C MET A 859 16.97 10.16 19.03
N PRO A 860 16.91 10.69 20.28
CA PRO A 860 16.54 12.09 20.55
C PRO A 860 17.68 13.10 20.36
N VAL A 861 17.49 14.38 20.75
CA VAL A 861 18.29 15.55 20.28
C VAL A 861 19.16 16.25 21.35
N ASN A 862 19.18 15.81 22.62
CA ASN A 862 20.00 16.42 23.72
C ASN A 862 20.80 15.34 24.44
N SER A 863 22.03 15.49 24.94
CA SER A 863 22.85 14.32 25.40
C SER A 863 23.38 14.30 26.85
N VAL A 864 23.22 13.15 27.52
CA VAL A 864 23.99 12.67 28.70
C VAL A 864 25.17 11.83 28.20
N GLN A 865 26.33 11.90 28.85
CA GLN A 865 27.53 11.14 28.44
C GLN A 865 27.95 10.12 29.52
N LEU A 866 28.03 8.85 29.14
CA LEU A 866 28.63 7.76 29.91
C LEU A 866 30.07 7.55 29.41
N ILE A 867 31.02 7.38 30.33
CA ILE A 867 32.44 7.22 30.00
C ILE A 867 32.93 5.86 30.48
N TYR A 868 33.59 5.08 29.63
CA TYR A 868 34.18 3.79 30.01
C TYR A 868 35.71 3.77 29.94
N ASP A 869 36.33 3.00 30.82
CA ASP A 869 37.77 2.67 30.88
C ASP A 869 37.92 1.14 31.01
N VAL A 870 39.07 0.55 30.64
CA VAL A 870 39.24 -0.91 30.59
C VAL A 870 40.34 -1.37 31.54
N ILE A 871 40.01 -2.29 32.46
CA ILE A 871 40.94 -2.85 33.44
C ILE A 871 41.00 -4.38 33.28
N SER A 872 42.20 -4.90 33.01
CA SER A 872 42.50 -6.34 32.94
C SER A 872 42.83 -6.90 34.32
N THR A 873 42.43 -8.14 34.63
CA THR A 873 42.81 -8.81 35.89
C THR A 873 44.24 -9.34 35.90
N LYS A 874 44.86 -9.57 34.73
CA LYS A 874 46.25 -10.05 34.62
C LYS A 874 47.27 -8.92 34.55
N GLU A 875 46.85 -7.73 34.16
CA GLU A 875 47.71 -6.55 34.14
C GLU A 875 47.03 -5.43 34.93
N LYS A 876 47.65 -4.94 36.01
CA LYS A 876 47.23 -3.71 36.72
C LYS A 876 47.48 -2.46 35.85
N SER A 877 47.14 -2.51 34.57
CA SER A 877 47.35 -1.45 33.59
C SER A 877 46.03 -1.12 32.89
N THR A 878 45.74 0.17 32.77
CA THR A 878 44.64 0.70 31.95
C THR A 878 45.09 0.61 30.48
N GLN A 879 44.75 -0.50 29.81
CA GLN A 879 45.07 -0.71 28.39
C GLN A 879 43.78 -0.90 27.59
N THR A 880 43.73 -0.27 26.42
CA THR A 880 42.57 -0.29 25.52
C THR A 880 42.80 -1.12 24.25
N ASP A 881 44.06 -1.43 23.94
CA ASP A 881 44.50 -2.28 22.83
C ASP A 881 45.19 -3.52 23.41
N PHE A 882 44.60 -4.69 23.16
CA PHE A 882 45.15 -5.97 23.62
C PHE A 882 45.85 -6.75 22.52
N SER A 883 46.21 -6.10 21.40
CA SER A 883 46.98 -6.75 20.33
C SER A 883 48.32 -7.27 20.88
N GLY A 884 48.48 -8.60 20.85
CA GLY A 884 49.69 -9.29 21.34
C GLY A 884 49.66 -9.82 22.78
N THR A 885 48.58 -9.62 23.56
CA THR A 885 48.44 -10.19 24.93
C THR A 885 47.54 -11.43 24.96
N ASN A 886 47.88 -12.44 25.78
CA ASN A 886 47.07 -13.66 25.93
C ASN A 886 46.03 -13.50 27.06
N LEU A 887 44.86 -12.97 26.69
CA LEU A 887 43.74 -12.73 27.59
C LEU A 887 42.62 -13.76 27.47
N ARG A 888 42.83 -14.88 26.76
CA ARG A 888 41.78 -15.89 26.59
C ARG A 888 41.30 -16.39 27.94
N ASN A 889 39.99 -16.40 28.15
CA ASN A 889 39.28 -16.71 29.40
C ASN A 889 39.48 -15.72 30.55
N ASP A 890 40.19 -14.60 30.36
CA ASP A 890 40.28 -13.56 31.39
C ASP A 890 39.01 -12.70 31.42
N GLU A 891 38.70 -12.19 32.61
CA GLU A 891 37.59 -11.29 32.86
C GLU A 891 38.06 -9.84 32.84
N LEU A 892 37.54 -9.06 31.90
CA LEU A 892 37.72 -7.63 31.78
C LEU A 892 36.69 -6.93 32.64
N ARG A 893 37.15 -6.04 33.53
CA ARG A 893 36.29 -5.17 34.33
C ARG A 893 36.32 -3.78 33.73
N ILE A 894 35.16 -3.34 33.26
CA ILE A 894 35.00 -2.11 32.49
C ILE A 894 34.10 -1.17 33.31
N PRO A 895 34.67 -0.32 34.17
CA PRO A 895 33.88 0.66 34.92
C PRO A 895 33.24 1.68 33.97
N ILE A 896 31.92 1.80 34.07
CA ILE A 896 31.11 2.83 33.41
C ILE A 896 30.89 3.96 34.40
N THR A 897 31.41 5.14 34.07
CA THR A 897 31.38 6.33 34.91
C THR A 897 30.50 7.43 34.32
N THR A 898 29.95 8.29 35.17
CA THR A 898 29.06 9.37 34.76
C THR A 898 29.82 10.64 34.34
N ASN A 899 29.31 11.33 33.33
CA ASN A 899 29.66 12.72 33.04
C ASN A 899 28.37 13.52 32.77
N ASN A 900 28.19 14.64 33.47
CA ASN A 900 27.00 15.47 33.42
C ASN A 900 25.69 14.72 33.76
N PHE A 901 25.73 13.84 34.77
CA PHE A 901 24.54 13.13 35.27
C PHE A 901 23.80 14.03 36.26
N LYS A 902 22.93 14.90 35.74
CA LYS A 902 22.23 15.93 36.51
C LYS A 902 20.73 15.74 36.43
N ASP A 903 20.11 15.69 37.60
CA ASP A 903 18.66 15.67 37.83
C ASP A 903 17.89 14.61 37.05
N LEU A 904 18.50 13.43 36.84
CA LEU A 904 17.85 12.32 36.11
C LEU A 904 17.02 11.47 37.06
N ALA A 905 15.80 11.14 36.68
CA ALA A 905 14.86 10.29 37.42
C ALA A 905 14.63 8.91 36.78
N ALA A 906 14.86 8.80 35.47
CA ALA A 906 14.74 7.56 34.72
C ALA A 906 15.77 7.51 33.57
N MET A 907 16.17 6.30 33.18
CA MET A 907 17.14 6.06 32.13
C MET A 907 16.95 4.66 31.53
N GLN A 908 17.07 4.52 30.21
CA GLN A 908 17.16 3.23 29.52
C GLN A 908 17.99 3.31 28.25
N TYR A 909 18.64 2.19 27.90
CA TYR A 909 19.41 2.03 26.67
C TYR A 909 19.77 0.56 26.45
N THR A 910 20.18 0.20 25.23
CA THR A 910 20.79 -1.11 24.95
C THR A 910 22.29 -0.93 24.76
N LEU A 911 23.08 -1.55 25.65
CA LEU A 911 24.54 -1.62 25.52
C LEU A 911 24.91 -2.74 24.56
N HIS A 912 25.85 -2.49 23.65
CA HIS A 912 26.31 -3.45 22.64
C HIS A 912 27.80 -3.73 22.78
N PHE A 913 28.19 -5.00 22.59
CA PHE A 913 29.57 -5.46 22.48
C PHE A 913 29.68 -6.58 21.45
N ASP A 914 30.88 -6.78 20.88
CA ASP A 914 31.14 -7.87 19.95
C ASP A 914 31.13 -9.23 20.67
N ASN A 915 30.05 -9.99 20.51
CA ASN A 915 29.88 -11.27 21.18
C ASN A 915 30.64 -12.44 20.55
N THR A 916 31.29 -12.23 19.39
CA THR A 916 32.24 -13.20 18.84
C THR A 916 33.52 -13.19 19.68
N LYS A 917 33.90 -12.01 20.17
CA LYS A 917 35.11 -11.78 20.96
C LYS A 917 34.90 -11.91 22.47
N TYR A 918 33.72 -11.56 22.96
CA TYR A 918 33.44 -11.49 24.39
C TYR A 918 32.19 -12.29 24.81
N GLU A 919 32.18 -12.72 26.07
CA GLU A 919 31.04 -13.29 26.79
C GLU A 919 30.66 -12.35 27.93
N PHE A 920 29.37 -12.08 28.11
CA PHE A 920 28.91 -11.33 29.28
C PHE A 920 28.96 -12.21 30.53
N VAL A 921 29.64 -11.75 31.58
CA VAL A 921 29.75 -12.46 32.87
C VAL A 921 28.78 -11.86 33.89
N GLY A 922 28.71 -10.53 33.99
CA GLY A 922 27.87 -9.88 34.97
C GLY A 922 28.06 -8.37 35.06
N ILE A 923 27.36 -7.78 36.03
CA ILE A 923 27.51 -6.37 36.43
C ILE A 923 27.93 -6.34 37.90
N GLU A 924 29.03 -5.65 38.18
CA GLU A 924 29.54 -5.37 39.53
C GLU A 924 29.29 -3.88 39.89
N ASN A 925 29.43 -3.51 41.16
CA ASN A 925 29.37 -2.11 41.64
C ASN A 925 28.15 -1.29 41.15
N ASN A 926 26.99 -1.93 40.99
CA ASN A 926 25.79 -1.29 40.46
C ASN A 926 25.19 -0.25 41.43
N LYS A 927 25.67 0.99 41.36
CA LYS A 927 25.41 2.06 42.33
C LYS A 927 23.94 2.47 42.39
N LEU A 928 23.26 2.50 41.25
CA LEU A 928 21.86 2.93 41.15
C LEU A 928 20.86 1.77 41.18
N GLY A 929 21.33 0.51 41.21
CA GLY A 929 20.47 -0.65 41.08
C GLY A 929 19.81 -0.74 39.70
N ILE A 930 20.59 -0.47 38.64
CA ILE A 930 20.14 -0.56 37.25
C ILE A 930 19.70 -2.00 36.95
N ASP A 931 18.46 -2.14 36.48
CA ASP A 931 17.90 -3.41 36.01
C ASP A 931 18.46 -3.74 34.62
N PHE A 932 18.74 -5.02 34.36
CA PHE A 932 19.27 -5.48 33.08
C PHE A 932 18.75 -6.88 32.72
N ASN A 933 18.77 -7.22 31.42
CA ASN A 933 18.42 -8.57 30.98
C ASN A 933 19.65 -9.50 30.96
N ALA A 934 19.81 -10.31 32.00
CA ALA A 934 20.89 -11.30 32.06
C ALA A 934 20.67 -12.44 31.01
N PRO A 935 21.70 -12.85 30.24
CA PRO A 935 21.65 -14.04 29.37
C PRO A 935 21.33 -15.32 30.16
N PRO A 936 20.63 -16.29 29.54
CA PRO A 936 21.38 -17.38 28.89
C PRO A 936 21.24 -17.42 27.36
N ALA A 937 20.48 -16.51 26.74
CA ALA A 937 20.02 -16.67 25.35
C ALA A 937 20.44 -15.55 24.37
N ASN A 938 21.41 -14.70 24.72
CA ASN A 938 21.70 -13.51 23.92
C ASN A 938 22.79 -13.76 22.85
N LYS A 939 22.37 -14.21 21.66
CA LYS A 939 23.25 -14.46 20.50
C LYS A 939 23.73 -13.18 19.78
N THR A 940 23.47 -11.98 20.30
CA THR A 940 23.74 -10.72 19.55
C THR A 940 24.62 -9.69 20.28
N GLY A 941 25.07 -9.96 21.51
CA GLY A 941 25.95 -9.02 22.24
C GLY A 941 25.26 -7.76 22.76
N ASN A 942 23.94 -7.77 22.90
CA ASN A 942 23.14 -6.64 23.38
C ASN A 942 22.70 -6.85 24.84
N ILE A 943 22.79 -5.83 25.69
CA ILE A 943 22.28 -5.86 27.07
C ILE A 943 21.38 -4.64 27.26
N ALA A 944 20.09 -4.86 27.47
CA ALA A 944 19.16 -3.79 27.81
C ALA A 944 19.38 -3.37 29.26
N MET A 945 19.46 -2.06 29.47
CA MET A 945 19.63 -1.41 30.76
C MET A 945 18.41 -0.52 31.02
N LEU A 946 17.88 -0.57 32.24
CA LEU A 946 16.75 0.24 32.66
C LEU A 946 16.93 0.66 34.12
N TRP A 947 16.78 1.95 34.39
CA TRP A 947 16.81 2.50 35.73
C TRP A 947 15.69 3.50 35.91
N THR A 948 15.08 3.44 37.09
CA THR A 948 14.10 4.40 37.61
C THR A 948 14.38 4.53 39.10
N ASP A 949 14.39 5.74 39.62
CA ASP A 949 14.57 5.94 41.06
C ASP A 949 13.42 5.28 41.85
N LYS A 950 13.75 4.63 42.97
CA LYS A 950 12.79 3.90 43.81
C LYS A 950 11.71 4.81 44.41
N ASN A 951 12.03 6.09 44.62
CA ASN A 951 11.12 7.10 45.15
C ASN A 951 10.57 8.01 44.04
N ALA A 952 10.83 7.67 42.77
CA ALA A 952 10.50 8.45 41.59
C ALA A 952 10.99 9.91 41.64
N GLN A 953 12.14 10.15 42.27
CA GLN A 953 12.81 11.45 42.36
C GLN A 953 14.03 11.52 41.43
N SER A 954 14.43 12.73 41.05
CA SER A 954 15.68 12.93 40.32
C SER A 954 16.91 12.71 41.21
N THR A 955 17.99 12.25 40.59
CA THR A 955 19.30 12.05 41.21
C THR A 955 20.36 12.80 40.40
N THR A 956 21.27 13.48 41.10
CA THR A 956 22.48 14.07 40.53
C THR A 956 23.70 13.33 41.05
N LEU A 957 24.59 12.90 40.16
CA LEU A 957 25.86 12.24 40.50
C LEU A 957 27.03 13.11 40.06
N ALA A 958 28.08 13.15 40.87
CA ALA A 958 29.31 13.87 40.51
C ALA A 958 29.99 13.24 39.29
N ASP A 959 30.63 14.04 38.45
CA ASP A 959 31.40 13.55 37.30
C ASP A 959 32.50 12.57 37.75
N GLY A 960 32.69 11.50 36.99
CA GLY A 960 33.61 10.41 37.33
C GLY A 960 33.06 9.39 38.33
N THR A 961 31.83 9.55 38.83
CA THR A 961 31.20 8.53 39.68
C THR A 961 31.01 7.24 38.89
N GLU A 962 31.49 6.11 39.43
CA GLU A 962 31.20 4.78 38.88
C GLU A 962 29.72 4.45 39.06
N LEU A 963 29.06 4.18 37.94
CA LEU A 963 27.65 3.80 37.86
C LEU A 963 27.50 2.29 38.04
N PHE A 964 28.34 1.53 37.33
CA PHE A 964 28.50 0.08 37.45
C PHE A 964 29.79 -0.36 36.73
N THR A 965 30.25 -1.57 37.01
CA THR A 965 31.33 -2.25 36.29
C THR A 965 30.76 -3.36 35.43
N LEU A 966 30.97 -3.27 34.10
CA LEU A 966 30.64 -4.34 33.17
C LEU A 966 31.74 -5.40 33.21
N VAL A 967 31.37 -6.67 33.43
CA VAL A 967 32.31 -7.79 33.42
C VAL A 967 32.13 -8.62 32.14
N LEU A 968 33.15 -8.63 31.30
CA LEU A 968 33.19 -9.41 30.05
C LEU A 968 34.33 -10.43 30.10
N ARG A 969 34.09 -11.66 29.65
CA ARG A 969 35.13 -12.69 29.48
C ARG A 969 35.57 -12.76 28.03
N ALA A 970 36.88 -12.75 27.79
CA ALA A 970 37.48 -12.87 26.48
C ALA A 970 37.43 -14.31 25.92
N LYS A 971 37.00 -14.48 24.65
CA LYS A 971 36.85 -15.79 23.99
C LYS A 971 38.05 -16.21 23.14
N GLU A 972 38.80 -15.26 22.57
CA GLU A 972 39.86 -15.51 21.57
C GLU A 972 41.21 -14.89 21.94
N LEU A 973 42.27 -15.19 21.16
CA LEU A 973 43.62 -14.65 21.30
C LEU A 973 43.75 -13.31 20.55
N GLY A 974 44.40 -12.30 21.15
CA GLY A 974 44.76 -11.05 20.44
C GLY A 974 43.55 -10.21 19.99
N ILE A 975 42.73 -9.76 20.95
CA ILE A 975 41.35 -9.31 20.72
C ILE A 975 41.24 -7.88 20.11
N GLY A 976 42.37 -7.16 19.98
CA GLY A 976 42.42 -5.78 19.49
C GLY A 976 41.76 -4.80 20.46
N ASN A 977 41.17 -3.72 19.93
CA ASN A 977 40.47 -2.70 20.72
C ASN A 977 39.07 -3.16 21.14
N LEU A 978 38.72 -2.97 22.42
CA LEU A 978 37.36 -3.17 22.91
C LEU A 978 36.45 -2.02 22.47
N GLU A 979 35.49 -2.33 21.60
CA GLU A 979 34.45 -1.41 21.16
C GLU A 979 33.14 -1.69 21.90
N LEU A 980 32.66 -0.71 22.68
CA LEU A 980 31.32 -0.71 23.26
C LEU A 980 30.45 0.32 22.57
N GLY A 981 29.21 -0.04 22.29
CA GLY A 981 28.23 0.82 21.62
C GLY A 981 26.92 0.94 22.40
N ILE A 982 26.11 1.92 22.03
CA ILE A 982 24.70 1.98 22.42
C ILE A 982 23.86 1.86 21.15
N ASN A 983 22.82 1.03 21.19
CA ASN A 983 21.86 0.87 20.10
C ASN A 983 20.42 0.82 20.62
N THR A 984 19.50 0.61 19.69
CA THR A 984 18.07 0.54 19.94
C THR A 984 17.51 -0.84 19.60
N ASP A 985 18.28 -1.92 19.78
CA ASP A 985 17.85 -3.28 19.39
C ASP A 985 16.83 -3.87 20.38
N ILE A 986 17.00 -3.64 21.69
CA ILE A 986 16.10 -4.19 22.73
C ILE A 986 15.23 -3.12 23.40
N SER A 987 15.76 -1.93 23.65
CA SER A 987 15.06 -0.79 24.25
C SER A 987 15.42 0.54 23.54
N GLU A 988 14.57 1.56 23.64
CA GLU A 988 14.91 2.93 23.20
C GLU A 988 16.08 3.51 24.03
N VAL A 989 16.76 4.51 23.48
CA VAL A 989 17.83 5.25 24.19
C VAL A 989 17.27 6.56 24.72
N GLU A 990 17.16 6.67 26.05
CA GLU A 990 16.60 7.86 26.69
C GLU A 990 16.92 7.96 28.18
N ALA A 991 17.00 9.18 28.66
CA ALA A 991 16.98 9.53 30.06
C ALA A 991 16.00 10.69 30.28
N TRP A 992 15.43 10.78 31.48
CA TRP A 992 14.41 11.78 31.80
C TRP A 992 14.75 12.47 33.10
N ASP A 993 14.61 13.79 33.10
CA ASP A 993 14.70 14.58 34.32
C ASP A 993 13.38 14.59 35.09
N ASN A 994 13.38 15.27 36.25
CA ASN A 994 12.21 15.36 37.11
C ASN A 994 10.97 16.01 36.44
N ASP A 995 11.23 16.87 35.45
CA ASP A 995 10.24 17.68 34.72
C ASP A 995 9.79 17.02 33.40
N TYR A 996 10.14 15.75 33.18
CA TYR A 996 9.86 15.01 31.95
C TYR A 996 10.51 15.65 30.71
N ARG A 997 11.70 16.23 30.85
CA ARG A 997 12.51 16.59 29.69
C ARG A 997 13.41 15.40 29.34
N LYS A 998 13.39 15.05 28.05
CA LYS A 998 14.17 13.95 27.50
C LYS A 998 15.62 14.35 27.26
N HIS A 999 16.53 13.47 27.64
CA HIS A 999 17.96 13.51 27.38
C HIS A 999 18.38 12.19 26.69
N ASN A 1000 19.45 12.21 25.89
CA ASN A 1000 20.06 11.08 25.19
C ASN A 1000 21.10 10.46 26.09
N ILE A 1001 21.63 9.33 25.68
CA ILE A 1001 22.75 8.68 26.34
C ILE A 1001 23.80 8.44 25.28
N ILE A 1002 24.97 9.03 25.47
CA ILE A 1002 26.15 8.87 24.63
C ILE A 1002 27.14 8.03 25.43
N LEU A 1003 27.59 6.91 24.89
CA LEU A 1003 28.74 6.21 25.45
C LEU A 1003 30.01 6.72 24.77
N THR A 1004 30.99 7.14 25.55
CA THR A 1004 32.28 7.62 25.05
C THR A 1004 33.39 6.84 25.72
N GLN A 1005 34.32 6.32 24.91
CA GLN A 1005 35.54 5.76 25.46
C GLN A 1005 36.37 6.90 26.04
N LYS A 1006 36.87 6.72 27.27
CA LYS A 1006 37.86 7.65 27.82
C LYS A 1006 39.09 7.58 26.93
N VAL A 1007 39.36 8.66 26.18
CA VAL A 1007 40.63 8.80 25.47
C VAL A 1007 41.70 8.95 26.53
N ILE A 1008 42.33 7.84 26.92
CA ILE A 1008 43.68 7.93 27.43
C ILE A 1008 44.46 8.42 26.22
N ASN A 1009 44.73 9.72 26.18
CA ASN A 1009 45.80 10.20 25.33
C ASN A 1009 46.96 9.27 25.66
N LYS A 1010 47.39 8.46 24.70
CA LYS A 1010 48.80 8.13 24.61
C LYS A 1010 49.44 9.51 24.72
N LYS A 1011 49.93 9.86 25.92
CA LYS A 1011 51.16 10.59 25.96
C LYS A 1011 52.05 9.72 25.09
N THR A 1012 52.23 10.11 23.85
CA THR A 1012 53.58 10.22 23.35
C THR A 1012 54.33 10.96 24.46
N GLN A 1013 54.79 10.21 25.47
CA GLN A 1013 56.14 10.42 25.89
C GLN A 1013 56.89 10.28 24.57
N THR A 1014 57.26 11.40 23.98
CA THR A 1014 58.53 11.48 23.26
C THR A 1014 59.50 10.75 24.17
N LYS A 1015 59.82 9.52 23.77
CA LYS A 1015 60.74 8.68 24.51
C LYS A 1015 62.08 9.34 24.29
N ASN A 1016 62.41 10.35 25.09
CA ASN A 1016 63.77 10.90 25.16
C ASN A 1016 64.72 9.84 25.78
N GLU A 1017 64.44 8.55 25.66
CA GLU A 1017 65.29 7.50 26.19
C GLU A 1017 66.52 7.39 25.29
N LEU A 1018 67.67 7.49 25.93
CA LEU A 1018 68.95 7.18 25.31
C LEU A 1018 69.06 5.65 25.27
N VAL A 1019 68.99 5.05 24.09
CA VAL A 1019 69.09 3.59 23.93
C VAL A 1019 70.44 3.24 23.30
N ILE A 1020 71.14 2.26 23.87
CA ILE A 1020 72.45 1.80 23.40
C ILE A 1020 72.39 0.30 23.18
N TYR A 1021 72.61 -0.16 21.94
CA TYR A 1021 72.56 -1.59 21.63
C TYR A 1021 73.41 -1.99 20.41
N PRO A 1022 74.01 -3.20 20.40
CA PRO A 1022 74.12 -4.11 21.55
C PRO A 1022 75.01 -3.52 22.65
N ASN A 1023 74.71 -3.84 23.91
CA ASN A 1023 75.49 -3.43 25.07
C ASN A 1023 75.41 -4.55 26.14
N PRO A 1024 76.48 -5.32 26.39
CA PRO A 1024 77.86 -5.12 25.94
C PRO A 1024 78.08 -5.24 24.41
N THR A 1025 79.16 -4.63 23.89
CA THR A 1025 79.55 -4.69 22.48
C THR A 1025 81.02 -5.08 22.32
N ASN A 1026 81.35 -5.77 21.23
CA ASN A 1026 82.72 -6.11 20.81
C ASN A 1026 83.08 -5.45 19.47
N GLY A 1027 82.30 -4.45 19.03
CA GLY A 1027 82.48 -3.80 17.73
C GLY A 1027 81.50 -2.66 17.49
N ILE A 1028 80.49 -2.87 16.67
CA ILE A 1028 79.55 -1.80 16.31
C ILE A 1028 78.47 -1.65 17.38
N VAL A 1029 78.22 -0.43 17.82
CA VAL A 1029 77.12 -0.07 18.72
C VAL A 1029 76.24 1.02 18.10
N ASN A 1030 74.93 0.86 18.26
CA ASN A 1030 73.94 1.85 17.91
C ASN A 1030 73.56 2.65 19.15
N ILE A 1031 73.57 3.98 19.02
CA ILE A 1031 73.11 4.92 20.03
C ILE A 1031 71.91 5.65 19.42
N GLU A 1032 70.75 5.54 20.02
CA GLU A 1032 69.51 6.18 19.56
C GLU A 1032 69.04 7.20 20.60
N CYS A 1033 68.80 8.43 20.16
CA CYS A 1033 68.28 9.50 20.99
C CYS A 1033 67.69 10.63 20.12
N GLU A 1034 66.39 10.89 20.25
CA GLU A 1034 65.71 12.01 19.58
C GLU A 1034 66.11 13.36 20.18
N ASN A 1035 66.08 14.44 19.39
CA ASN A 1035 66.37 15.81 19.86
C ASN A 1035 67.73 16.04 20.52
N ALA A 1036 68.73 15.21 20.20
CA ALA A 1036 70.11 15.46 20.62
C ALA A 1036 70.63 16.80 20.03
N LYS A 1037 71.40 17.53 20.83
CA LYS A 1037 72.22 18.68 20.43
C LYS A 1037 73.69 18.27 20.35
N GLN A 1038 74.14 17.36 21.22
CA GLN A 1038 75.51 16.85 21.25
C GLN A 1038 75.53 15.42 21.81
N VAL A 1039 76.32 14.53 21.22
CA VAL A 1039 76.59 13.18 21.77
C VAL A 1039 78.09 13.01 21.94
N VAL A 1040 78.52 12.64 23.15
CA VAL A 1040 79.94 12.42 23.51
C VAL A 1040 80.09 11.12 24.28
N ILE A 1041 81.03 10.28 23.88
CA ILE A 1041 81.45 9.10 24.63
C ILE A 1041 82.67 9.48 25.48
N VAL A 1042 82.59 9.26 26.78
CA VAL A 1042 83.66 9.53 27.73
C VAL A 1042 84.12 8.25 28.43
N ASP A 1043 85.37 8.22 28.86
CA ASP A 1043 85.87 7.14 29.73
C ASP A 1043 85.37 7.29 31.18
N ALA A 1044 85.70 6.33 32.05
CA ALA A 1044 85.32 6.34 33.46
C ALA A 1044 85.88 7.55 34.25
N MET A 1045 86.89 8.25 33.72
CA MET A 1045 87.47 9.47 34.30
C MET A 1045 86.83 10.74 33.73
N GLY A 1046 85.84 10.62 32.82
CA GLY A 1046 85.13 11.72 32.20
C GLY A 1046 85.88 12.38 31.03
N ARG A 1047 86.98 11.79 30.54
CA ARG A 1047 87.71 12.31 29.37
C ARG A 1047 86.97 11.94 28.09
N SER A 1048 86.82 12.91 27.18
CA SER A 1048 86.15 12.70 25.89
C SER A 1048 86.96 11.76 24.99
N ILE A 1049 86.37 10.62 24.65
CA ILE A 1049 86.95 9.61 23.76
C ILE A 1049 86.48 9.85 22.32
N LYS A 1050 85.20 10.17 22.13
CA LYS A 1050 84.64 10.45 20.80
C LYS A 1050 83.42 11.34 20.88
N GLN A 1051 83.40 12.41 20.09
CA GLN A 1051 82.22 13.25 19.90
C GLN A 1051 81.58 12.92 18.55
N LEU A 1052 80.25 12.78 18.52
CA LEU A 1052 79.50 12.44 17.31
C LEU A 1052 78.81 13.69 16.77
N THR A 1053 78.82 13.85 15.44
CA THR A 1053 78.12 14.94 14.75
C THR A 1053 76.61 14.66 14.75
N VAL A 1054 75.81 15.60 15.23
CA VAL A 1054 74.36 15.42 15.40
C VAL A 1054 73.60 15.80 14.13
N ASN A 1055 73.44 14.81 13.25
CA ASN A 1055 72.75 14.99 11.97
C ASN A 1055 71.47 14.13 11.87
N ASN A 1056 71.40 13.05 12.65
CA ASN A 1056 70.32 12.05 12.68
C ASN A 1056 70.00 11.67 14.14
N GLU A 1057 68.89 10.97 14.38
CA GLU A 1057 68.45 10.50 15.70
C GLU A 1057 69.07 9.14 16.11
N LYS A 1058 69.81 8.52 15.18
CA LYS A 1058 70.54 7.26 15.36
C LYS A 1058 72.00 7.44 14.95
N PHE A 1059 72.90 7.01 15.83
CA PHE A 1059 74.34 7.09 15.66
C PHE A 1059 74.95 5.69 15.71
N ILE A 1060 75.80 5.39 14.74
CA ILE A 1060 76.52 4.11 14.67
C ILE A 1060 77.97 4.39 15.02
N VAL A 1061 78.50 3.69 16.02
CA VAL A 1061 79.87 3.85 16.50
C VAL A 1061 80.60 2.51 16.42
N ASP A 1062 81.73 2.50 15.73
CA ASP A 1062 82.68 1.38 15.82
C ASP A 1062 83.57 1.57 17.05
N THR A 1063 83.46 0.64 18.00
CA THR A 1063 84.22 0.62 19.26
C THR A 1063 85.48 -0.24 19.21
N LYS A 1064 85.87 -0.79 18.05
CA LYS A 1064 87.12 -1.60 17.93
C LYS A 1064 88.39 -0.83 18.31
N GLN A 1065 88.34 0.49 18.21
CA GLN A 1065 89.46 1.37 18.58
C GLN A 1065 89.42 1.76 20.07
N PHE A 1066 88.39 1.36 20.81
CA PHE A 1066 88.25 1.69 22.22
C PHE A 1066 88.97 0.62 23.04
N THR A 1067 89.62 1.02 24.13
CA THR A 1067 90.15 0.06 25.12
C THR A 1067 89.01 -0.72 25.75
N LYS A 1068 89.15 -2.03 25.94
CA LYS A 1068 88.16 -2.86 26.66
C LYS A 1068 87.87 -2.26 28.04
N GLY A 1069 86.60 -2.09 28.39
CA GLY A 1069 86.20 -1.44 29.63
C GLY A 1069 84.84 -0.72 29.57
N ILE A 1070 84.58 0.09 30.59
CA ILE A 1070 83.32 0.82 30.75
C ILE A 1070 83.48 2.27 30.30
N PHE A 1071 82.58 2.70 29.42
CA PHE A 1071 82.43 4.07 28.94
C PHE A 1071 81.07 4.62 29.33
N ILE A 1072 80.89 5.93 29.20
CA ILE A 1072 79.62 6.61 29.39
C ILE A 1072 79.30 7.39 28.12
N VAL A 1073 78.15 7.12 27.52
CA VAL A 1073 77.61 7.95 26.44
C VAL A 1073 76.81 9.07 27.08
N LYS A 1074 77.21 10.32 26.88
CA LYS A 1074 76.51 11.52 27.30
C LYS A 1074 75.84 12.19 26.11
N VAL A 1075 74.55 12.49 26.24
CA VAL A 1075 73.75 13.21 25.25
C VAL A 1075 73.21 14.48 25.86
N THR A 1076 73.63 15.62 25.32
CA THR A 1076 73.02 16.92 25.60
C THR A 1076 71.87 17.12 24.64
N MET A 1077 70.67 17.33 25.15
CA MET A 1077 69.45 17.53 24.38
C MET A 1077 69.31 18.99 23.93
N LYS A 1078 68.48 19.27 22.93
CA LYS A 1078 68.20 20.65 22.45
C LYS A 1078 67.62 21.57 23.52
N ASP A 1079 66.90 21.01 24.49
CA ASP A 1079 66.35 21.74 25.64
C ASP A 1079 67.37 22.01 26.77
N GLY A 1080 68.63 21.55 26.60
CA GLY A 1080 69.72 21.72 27.55
C GLY A 1080 69.84 20.61 28.60
N THR A 1081 68.91 19.64 28.64
CA THR A 1081 69.02 18.50 29.55
C THR A 1081 70.14 17.55 29.11
N ILE A 1082 70.80 16.88 30.06
CA ILE A 1082 71.86 15.90 29.77
C ILE A 1082 71.37 14.52 30.20
N LYS A 1083 71.43 13.55 29.30
CA LYS A 1083 71.22 12.13 29.58
C LYS A 1083 72.51 11.36 29.43
N SER A 1084 72.68 10.31 30.21
CA SER A 1084 73.87 9.47 30.12
C SER A 1084 73.56 8.01 30.36
N GLU A 1085 74.16 7.13 29.57
CA GLU A 1085 74.04 5.68 29.71
C GLU A 1085 75.39 4.99 29.64
N LYS A 1086 75.49 3.85 30.34
CA LYS A 1086 76.72 3.05 30.42
C LYS A 1086 76.91 2.28 29.11
N LEU A 1087 78.12 2.28 28.56
CA LEU A 1087 78.53 1.44 27.42
C LEU A 1087 79.65 0.50 27.87
N VAL A 1088 79.46 -0.81 27.68
CA VAL A 1088 80.47 -1.83 27.98
C VAL A 1088 81.09 -2.31 26.67
N VAL A 1089 82.41 -2.15 26.53
CA VAL A 1089 83.18 -2.65 25.39
C VAL A 1089 84.02 -3.84 25.85
N GLU A 1090 83.76 -5.01 25.27
CA GLU A 1090 84.36 -6.30 25.65
C GLU A 1090 85.62 -6.70 24.88
#